data_AF-A0A2S8G8S2-F1
#
_entry.id   AF-A0A2S8G8S2-F1
#
_cell.length_a   1.000
_cell.length_b   1.000
_cell.length_c   1.000
_cell.angle_alpha   90.00
_cell.angle_beta   90.00
_cell.angle_gamma   90.00
#
_symmetry.space_group_name_H-M   'P 1'
#
loop_
_entity.id
_entity.type
_entity.pdbx_description
1 polymer ?
#
loop_
_entity_poly.entity_id
_entity_poly.type
_entity_poly.pdbx_seq_one_letter_code
_entity_poly.pdbx_strand_id
1 'polypeptide(L)'
;MTDLSFSLPNLVAAAVLLCLIVSTIVTWLAKKPTLRLAPALARKSRRPGHGQHVLQQLESRELMDAGMGNEAQAALEGESLTVNGVTYDNVDMIALAKAIAASGAKMYGADWCPHCTNMKEKFGEGKYYLPFVEVSSPDHITNDIGIAKNITSYPTWIFNEGTANEIRLVGEDTTIEEIVNAAGISIPQGEPIYLAEIPDQLELKAGQSYHVALDGYSPTGQTLTYTVTTSNGTIETTVLQNNRSLRISTTRFGDMEFYLFEDEVGNITSRIIELAESGAYDGMLFHRVYDDFVIQAGQVTDGSTWSQLMDAYDPDLRNNETGMLALAKTYDDDSGTTQFYVIEGDQSSLDFNYPVFGFQTEGEGVRESISKTPTQYSRTNNNPYASTQPDWDVVVDKVTVFTDNENAVLRIKLPEGLPDGETVTVTVSDGQGNTISRTFKVSAEADDTDYRPFFSYIPNVTLKPGGSTSFKLNATSLDGDAIVYTSLSNAPSGMSFVLNQTTGMLQINTSVSLAPGQYKMYVAVSDEGVVIDSDTNPNGILTNPLVDYQAITVTIANPSSLVNDTVNLTEDAPVVFSPLGNDNTANGDFELDTFRVTSSPTVGELSYDSTTGEVTYTPPADYNGSVSFQYTIANEFGLEATPATVTLLVAAINDAPEAFDDVFHADRESATLLPVLRNDDKGAENELYDPVIIVLPSAYSNAGGTLVVVGDQIEYTPQGDFTGTDTFTYIVNDSGMESTATVTVDVRDASQFTFTAVKDATSVDSNGAAISLPQSDEIIEEWDSFWLEVWVTADGSGGDTITAASATINFDPSMYRANSILIGPGFTAGSGNTTNNTSGIVKLNATSAISGLGGGQRVLLGKVRFTPLANGLAAPLVNESLGVDFAEFLTSVSAASLTVDGVGTVDQPTIDASLSTRLLPMIYDLNDDGRVDIGDFSAYVFAEGNHYSNKFVDFDLSGDFEGTSFDYFYSALGTSFQSQNNGHLISSQVQDAVMSNAILTPQVGPGSSADLLSASDVEQLAAELPAYVISPEVTSDTNAISIQIVDLQGNQLAKTVGSVIYIDQDAAGWGWYVDLTPLDAAEYTVSGEGGSQLAATDSPAAGRIDLLSVLLHELGHVAALDHSDEGVMRRTILPGERLVDGEIESLDETFYIAAVDQFFSDDD
;
A
#
# COMPACT_ATOMS: atom_id res chain seq x y z
N MET A 1 63.94 -1.02 16.77
CA MET A 1 64.64 -2.03 17.58
C MET A 1 63.62 -3.11 17.89
N THR A 2 63.90 -4.34 17.41
CA THR A 2 63.37 -5.67 17.83
C THR A 2 61.84 -5.83 17.92
N ASP A 3 61.16 -6.81 17.31
CA ASP A 3 61.50 -7.95 16.45
C ASP A 3 60.16 -8.62 16.02
N LEU A 4 60.12 -9.13 14.77
CA LEU A 4 59.52 -10.41 14.32
C LEU A 4 58.01 -10.77 14.50
N SER A 5 57.27 -10.66 13.38
CA SER A 5 56.63 -11.72 12.54
C SER A 5 55.58 -12.75 13.04
N PHE A 6 54.42 -12.70 12.35
CA PHE A 6 53.56 -13.76 11.73
C PHE A 6 52.78 -14.83 12.55
N SER A 7 51.44 -14.84 12.43
CA SER A 7 50.68 -15.74 11.50
C SER A 7 49.15 -15.44 11.50
N LEU A 8 48.56 -15.47 10.30
CA LEU A 8 47.10 -15.51 9.97
C LEU A 8 46.73 -17.00 9.65
N PRO A 9 45.45 -17.46 9.54
CA PRO A 9 44.28 -16.70 9.08
C PRO A 9 42.89 -17.06 9.67
N ASN A 10 41.90 -16.29 9.19
CA ASN A 10 40.53 -16.69 8.80
C ASN A 10 39.31 -16.36 9.68
N LEU A 11 38.47 -15.53 9.04
CA LEU A 11 37.02 -15.35 9.09
C LEU A 11 36.38 -14.45 10.17
N VAL A 12 36.29 -13.17 9.77
CA VAL A 12 35.15 -12.23 9.88
C VAL A 12 34.62 -11.96 11.30
N ALA A 13 35.24 -10.97 11.93
CA ALA A 13 34.64 -10.08 12.94
C ALA A 13 33.48 -9.27 12.28
N ALA A 14 32.34 -8.98 12.92
CA ALA A 14 32.18 -8.09 14.08
C ALA A 14 32.84 -6.72 13.81
N ALA A 15 32.31 -5.56 14.17
CA ALA A 15 31.81 -5.21 15.50
C ALA A 15 31.50 -3.69 15.46
N VAL A 16 30.44 -3.19 16.15
CA VAL A 16 30.54 -2.54 17.49
C VAL A 16 30.88 -1.05 17.38
N LEU A 17 29.94 -0.14 17.65
CA LEU A 17 29.37 0.18 18.97
C LEU A 17 30.42 0.75 19.95
N LEU A 18 30.09 1.94 20.45
CA LEU A 18 30.42 2.49 21.78
C LEU A 18 31.65 3.38 21.93
N CYS A 19 31.36 4.68 22.09
CA CYS A 19 31.64 5.52 23.27
C CYS A 19 31.11 6.94 22.95
N LEU A 20 30.29 7.69 23.71
CA LEU A 20 29.95 7.75 25.14
C LEU A 20 28.63 8.56 25.36
N ILE A 21 27.76 8.07 26.26
CA ILE A 21 27.08 8.77 27.40
C ILE A 21 25.88 9.75 27.21
N VAL A 22 24.69 9.25 27.62
CA VAL A 22 23.62 9.79 28.53
C VAL A 22 22.75 10.99 28.02
N SER A 23 21.40 10.97 27.96
CA SER A 23 20.41 10.63 29.04
C SER A 23 18.95 10.37 28.59
N THR A 24 18.34 9.30 29.14
CA THR A 24 16.94 9.07 29.67
C THR A 24 15.67 9.23 28.77
N ILE A 25 14.95 8.17 28.31
CA ILE A 25 13.94 7.23 28.92
C ILE A 25 12.49 7.79 29.07
N VAL A 26 11.49 7.23 28.35
CA VAL A 26 10.27 6.48 28.81
C VAL A 26 9.17 6.36 27.72
N THR A 27 8.63 5.15 27.65
CA THR A 27 7.64 4.41 26.86
C THR A 27 6.14 4.83 26.83
N TRP A 28 5.49 4.58 25.67
CA TRP A 28 4.26 3.78 25.39
C TRP A 28 2.81 4.28 25.62
N LEU A 29 1.99 4.06 24.56
CA LEU A 29 0.53 3.77 24.44
C LEU A 29 -0.57 4.86 24.59
N ALA A 30 -1.36 5.09 23.52
CA ALA A 30 -2.71 4.52 23.28
C ALA A 30 -3.72 5.45 22.54
N LYS A 31 -4.28 4.90 21.44
CA LYS A 31 -5.66 5.00 20.87
C LYS A 31 -6.30 6.35 20.42
N LYS A 32 -6.65 6.35 19.11
CA LYS A 32 -7.80 6.91 18.32
C LYS A 32 -9.07 7.36 19.12
N PRO A 33 -10.05 8.16 18.60
CA PRO A 33 -10.56 8.22 17.21
C PRO A 33 -11.18 9.57 16.69
N THR A 34 -11.88 9.43 15.56
CA THR A 34 -12.60 10.28 14.58
C THR A 34 -13.72 11.26 15.00
N LEU A 35 -14.05 12.16 14.03
CA LEU A 35 -15.38 12.65 13.57
C LEU A 35 -16.04 13.93 14.15
N ARG A 36 -16.69 14.65 13.21
CA ARG A 36 -17.40 15.95 13.22
C ARG A 36 -18.49 16.12 14.30
N LEU A 37 -18.72 17.36 14.75
CA LEU A 37 -20.04 18.04 14.90
C LEU A 37 -19.92 19.40 15.65
N ALA A 38 -20.45 20.48 15.07
CA ALA A 38 -20.99 21.65 15.81
C ALA A 38 -22.43 21.31 16.31
N PRO A 39 -23.18 22.13 17.10
CA PRO A 39 -22.97 23.50 17.59
C PRO A 39 -23.41 23.76 19.08
N ALA A 40 -23.37 25.04 19.48
CA ALA A 40 -24.35 25.75 20.33
C ALA A 40 -24.28 25.74 21.89
N LEU A 41 -24.05 26.97 22.40
CA LEU A 41 -24.88 27.71 23.38
C LEU A 41 -24.98 27.24 24.86
N ALA A 42 -24.33 28.00 25.75
CA ALA A 42 -24.95 29.05 26.58
C ALA A 42 -24.63 29.05 28.10
N ARG A 43 -24.12 30.22 28.56
CA ARG A 43 -24.49 31.01 29.77
C ARG A 43 -24.22 30.37 31.16
N LYS A 44 -23.81 31.09 32.21
CA LYS A 44 -23.82 32.54 32.57
C LYS A 44 -23.06 32.72 33.89
N SER A 45 -22.73 33.99 34.22
CA SER A 45 -22.40 34.59 35.53
C SER A 45 -20.92 34.99 35.68
N ARG A 46 -20.51 36.24 35.93
CA ARG A 46 -21.18 37.52 36.25
C ARG A 46 -20.19 38.67 35.96
N ARG A 47 -20.71 39.77 35.39
CA ARG A 47 -20.11 41.12 35.15
C ARG A 47 -20.24 42.00 36.42
N PRO A 48 -19.58 43.18 36.57
CA PRO A 48 -19.59 44.35 35.65
C PRO A 48 -18.21 45.02 35.45
N GLY A 49 -17.89 45.71 34.34
CA GLY A 49 -18.60 46.81 33.63
C GLY A 49 -17.86 48.12 33.95
N HIS A 50 -17.66 49.13 33.11
CA HIS A 50 -18.05 49.57 31.75
C HIS A 50 -17.11 50.77 31.45
N GLY A 51 -16.85 51.24 30.22
CA GLY A 51 -17.42 50.94 28.92
C GLY A 51 -16.67 51.67 27.79
N GLN A 52 -16.83 51.14 26.57
CA GLN A 52 -16.51 51.76 25.28
C GLN A 52 -17.49 52.89 24.93
N HIS A 53 -17.12 53.69 23.91
CA HIS A 53 -17.91 54.21 22.77
C HIS A 53 -17.01 55.29 22.10
N VAL A 54 -16.70 55.43 20.80
CA VAL A 54 -17.28 55.13 19.46
C VAL A 54 -16.10 55.19 18.44
N LEU A 55 -16.36 54.86 17.15
CA LEU A 55 -15.55 54.97 15.90
C LEU A 55 -15.10 53.57 15.43
N GLN A 56 -15.64 52.92 14.40
CA GLN A 56 -16.26 53.35 13.14
C GLN A 56 -15.49 54.48 12.43
N GLN A 57 -14.18 54.26 12.22
CA GLN A 57 -13.31 54.98 11.28
C GLN A 57 -11.90 54.33 11.27
N LEU A 58 -11.77 53.03 10.98
CA LEU A 58 -10.44 52.39 10.90
C LEU A 58 -10.33 51.25 9.86
N GLU A 59 -11.27 51.16 8.90
CA GLU A 59 -11.18 50.22 7.76
C GLU A 59 -11.04 50.94 6.41
N SER A 60 -10.41 52.12 6.39
CA SER A 60 -10.14 52.87 5.16
C SER A 60 -8.69 53.30 4.99
N ARG A 61 -7.73 52.71 5.74
CA ARG A 61 -6.29 52.99 5.59
C ARG A 61 -5.40 51.79 5.22
N GLU A 62 -5.93 50.57 5.14
CA GLU A 62 -5.15 49.37 4.72
C GLU A 62 -5.59 48.79 3.37
N LEU A 63 -6.35 49.52 2.57
CA LEU A 63 -6.83 49.08 1.24
C LEU A 63 -6.45 50.02 0.08
N MET A 64 -5.49 50.94 0.27
CA MET A 64 -5.02 51.86 -0.78
C MET A 64 -3.50 51.84 -1.06
N ASP A 65 -2.73 50.86 -0.57
CA ASP A 65 -1.27 50.82 -0.84
C ASP A 65 -0.72 49.42 -1.17
N ALA A 66 -1.57 48.47 -1.53
CA ALA A 66 -1.15 47.09 -1.87
C ALA A 66 -1.69 46.61 -3.23
N GLY A 67 -1.92 47.53 -4.17
CA GLY A 67 -2.50 47.18 -5.46
C GLY A 67 -2.33 48.23 -6.55
N MET A 68 -1.08 48.59 -6.88
CA MET A 68 -0.73 49.15 -8.19
C MET A 68 0.68 48.72 -8.58
N GLY A 69 0.85 47.42 -8.83
CA GLY A 69 1.87 46.96 -9.77
C GLY A 69 1.32 47.13 -11.19
N ASN A 70 2.10 47.82 -12.03
CA ASN A 70 1.89 48.11 -13.45
C ASN A 70 0.81 49.13 -13.86
N GLU A 71 1.25 50.09 -14.66
CA GLU A 71 0.53 51.14 -15.38
C GLU A 71 0.03 52.34 -14.56
N ALA A 72 0.96 53.15 -14.05
CA ALA A 72 0.67 54.55 -13.72
C ALA A 72 0.90 55.42 -14.96
N GLN A 73 -0.19 55.68 -15.68
CA GLN A 73 -0.31 56.87 -16.52
C GLN A 73 -0.22 58.08 -15.57
N ALA A 74 0.82 58.92 -15.74
CA ALA A 74 1.14 60.06 -14.90
C ALA A 74 -0.11 60.85 -14.48
N ALA A 75 -0.39 60.89 -13.18
CA ALA A 75 -1.35 61.83 -12.62
C ALA A 75 -0.75 63.23 -12.81
N LEU A 76 -1.39 64.05 -13.63
CA LEU A 76 -1.00 65.44 -13.86
C LEU A 76 -1.10 66.18 -12.51
N GLU A 77 0.05 66.52 -11.93
CA GLU A 77 0.18 67.31 -10.70
C GLU A 77 -0.15 68.79 -10.97
N GLY A 78 -1.44 69.08 -11.07
CA GLY A 78 -2.01 70.37 -10.72
C GLY A 78 -2.90 70.17 -9.51
N GLU A 79 -2.49 70.63 -8.32
CA GLU A 79 -3.35 70.51 -7.14
C GLU A 79 -4.68 71.23 -7.37
N SER A 80 -5.78 70.49 -7.19
CA SER A 80 -7.13 71.03 -7.29
C SER A 80 -7.60 71.48 -5.92
N LEU A 81 -7.66 72.79 -5.69
CA LEU A 81 -8.07 73.36 -4.41
C LEU A 81 -9.55 73.74 -4.45
N THR A 82 -10.35 73.23 -3.52
CA THR A 82 -11.73 73.70 -3.34
C THR A 82 -11.80 74.71 -2.21
N VAL A 83 -12.30 75.90 -2.50
CA VAL A 83 -12.52 76.95 -1.49
C VAL A 83 -13.94 77.49 -1.60
N ASN A 84 -14.68 77.48 -0.49
CA ASN A 84 -16.07 77.90 -0.40
C ASN A 84 -17.00 77.21 -1.42
N GLY A 85 -16.70 75.95 -1.76
CA GLY A 85 -17.46 75.15 -2.72
C GLY A 85 -17.17 75.43 -4.20
N VAL A 86 -16.14 76.24 -4.51
CA VAL A 86 -15.61 76.42 -5.87
C VAL A 86 -14.29 75.66 -5.98
N THR A 87 -14.20 74.74 -6.94
CA THR A 87 -12.97 74.00 -7.23
C THR A 87 -12.14 74.77 -8.25
N TYR A 88 -10.89 75.00 -7.88
CA TYR A 88 -9.86 75.63 -8.70
C TYR A 88 -8.87 74.53 -9.11
N ASP A 89 -8.87 74.17 -10.39
CA ASP A 89 -7.88 73.25 -10.95
C ASP A 89 -6.58 74.01 -11.30
N ASN A 90 -5.43 73.32 -11.30
CA ASN A 90 -4.09 73.88 -11.63
C ASN A 90 -3.73 75.14 -10.82
N VAL A 91 -3.85 75.05 -9.49
CA VAL A 91 -3.48 76.15 -8.61
C VAL A 91 -1.96 76.27 -8.55
N ASP A 92 -1.46 77.48 -8.82
CA ASP A 92 -0.03 77.79 -8.66
C ASP A 92 0.29 77.95 -7.16
N MET A 93 0.87 76.91 -6.57
CA MET A 93 1.18 76.90 -5.14
C MET A 93 2.27 77.90 -4.73
N ILE A 94 3.20 78.23 -5.63
CA ILE A 94 4.23 79.24 -5.40
C ILE A 94 3.60 80.64 -5.34
N ALA A 95 2.76 80.97 -6.33
CA ALA A 95 2.02 82.23 -6.33
C ALA A 95 1.07 82.32 -5.14
N LEU A 96 0.45 81.20 -4.73
CA LEU A 96 -0.42 81.13 -3.57
C LEU A 96 0.37 81.43 -2.28
N ALA A 97 1.51 80.78 -2.06
CA ALA A 97 2.36 81.02 -0.91
C ALA A 97 2.88 82.47 -0.86
N LYS A 98 3.31 83.02 -1.99
CA LYS A 98 3.70 84.44 -2.12
C LYS A 98 2.54 85.39 -1.80
N ALA A 99 1.32 85.08 -2.25
CA ALA A 99 0.13 85.86 -1.94
C ALA A 99 -0.24 85.79 -0.45
N ILE A 100 -0.10 84.62 0.19
CA ILE A 100 -0.26 84.44 1.63
C ILE A 100 0.77 85.29 2.38
N ALA A 101 2.04 85.24 2.01
CA ALA A 101 3.09 86.07 2.61
C ALA A 101 2.80 87.58 2.43
N ALA A 102 2.36 87.99 1.24
CA ALA A 102 2.02 89.38 0.93
C ALA A 102 0.79 89.90 1.71
N SER A 103 -0.11 89.01 2.16
CA SER A 103 -1.23 89.36 3.04
C SER A 103 -0.79 89.80 4.45
N GLY A 104 0.48 89.56 4.81
CA GLY A 104 1.01 89.79 6.14
C GLY A 104 0.76 88.65 7.13
N ALA A 105 0.32 87.49 6.65
CA ALA A 105 0.25 86.26 7.43
C ALA A 105 1.65 85.81 7.89
N LYS A 106 1.72 85.12 9.02
CA LYS A 106 2.95 84.47 9.51
C LYS A 106 2.67 83.08 10.03
N MET A 107 3.51 82.13 9.67
CA MET A 107 3.49 80.75 10.15
C MET A 107 4.57 80.58 11.21
N TYR A 108 4.18 80.55 12.48
CA TYR A 108 5.11 80.30 13.58
C TYR A 108 5.24 78.80 13.83
N GLY A 109 6.46 78.27 13.81
CA GLY A 109 6.72 76.87 14.05
C GLY A 109 8.17 76.59 14.43
N ALA A 110 8.47 75.31 14.57
CA ALA A 110 9.84 74.84 14.66
C ALA A 110 10.20 74.05 13.40
N ASP A 111 11.42 74.21 12.87
CA ASP A 111 11.90 73.53 11.67
C ASP A 111 11.96 72.01 11.87
N TRP A 112 12.24 71.54 13.09
CA TRP A 112 12.19 70.12 13.45
C TRP A 112 10.77 69.58 13.70
N CYS A 113 9.73 70.43 13.60
CA CYS A 113 8.36 69.99 13.91
C CYS A 113 7.73 69.28 12.69
N PRO A 114 7.35 68.00 12.82
CA PRO A 114 6.77 67.24 11.70
C PRO A 114 5.48 67.87 11.17
N HIS A 115 4.67 68.46 12.06
CA HIS A 115 3.44 69.15 11.66
C HIS A 115 3.71 70.45 10.89
N CYS A 116 4.83 71.13 11.17
CA CYS A 116 5.27 72.29 10.38
C CYS A 116 5.73 71.84 9.00
N THR A 117 6.52 70.77 8.93
CA THR A 117 6.97 70.17 7.66
C THR A 117 5.78 69.73 6.83
N ASN A 118 4.86 68.93 7.38
CA ASN A 118 3.64 68.50 6.70
C ASN A 118 2.79 69.68 6.20
N MET A 119 2.73 70.77 6.95
CA MET A 119 2.03 71.99 6.50
C MET A 119 2.76 72.68 5.35
N LYS A 120 4.09 72.77 5.41
CA LYS A 120 4.92 73.31 4.33
C LYS A 120 4.75 72.48 3.05
N GLU A 121 4.82 71.14 3.17
CA GLU A 121 4.66 70.20 2.04
C GLU A 121 3.29 70.29 1.34
N LYS A 122 2.21 70.66 2.05
CA LYS A 122 0.91 70.95 1.43
C LYS A 122 0.95 72.08 0.38
N PHE A 123 2.02 72.87 0.32
CA PHE A 123 2.19 73.91 -0.70
C PHE A 123 3.18 73.50 -1.78
N GLY A 124 3.64 72.24 -1.85
CA GLY A 124 4.69 71.81 -2.77
C GLY A 124 5.87 72.78 -2.76
N GLU A 125 6.31 73.23 -3.94
CA GLU A 125 7.36 74.24 -4.11
C GLU A 125 7.04 75.64 -3.55
N GLY A 126 5.77 75.93 -3.28
CA GLY A 126 5.36 77.11 -2.54
C GLY A 126 5.92 77.15 -1.11
N LYS A 127 6.37 76.01 -0.56
CA LYS A 127 6.88 75.89 0.81
C LYS A 127 7.97 76.90 1.16
N TYR A 128 8.88 77.17 0.24
CA TYR A 128 10.00 78.12 0.43
C TYR A 128 9.55 79.59 0.52
N TYR A 129 8.34 79.90 0.02
CA TYR A 129 7.79 81.25 0.01
C TYR A 129 6.78 81.48 1.13
N LEU A 130 6.48 80.46 1.94
CA LEU A 130 5.62 80.62 3.10
C LEU A 130 6.27 81.56 4.12
N PRO A 131 5.50 82.40 4.82
CA PRO A 131 6.01 83.36 5.79
C PRO A 131 6.35 82.67 7.13
N PHE A 132 7.25 81.69 7.10
CA PHE A 132 7.67 80.89 8.25
C PHE A 132 8.53 81.69 9.22
N VAL A 133 8.32 81.49 10.52
CA VAL A 133 9.09 82.10 11.60
C VAL A 133 9.48 81.02 12.61
N GLU A 134 10.78 80.76 12.70
CA GLU A 134 11.36 79.81 13.65
C GLU A 134 11.18 80.31 15.10
N VAL A 135 10.47 79.51 15.91
CA VAL A 135 10.14 79.83 17.30
C VAL A 135 10.67 78.82 18.32
N SER A 136 11.59 77.96 17.91
CA SER A 136 12.37 77.08 18.76
C SER A 136 13.87 77.38 18.67
N SER A 137 14.64 76.82 19.60
CA SER A 137 16.11 76.81 19.57
C SER A 137 16.62 75.47 19.03
N PRO A 138 17.93 75.36 18.72
CA PRO A 138 18.56 74.08 18.36
C PRO A 138 18.40 72.97 19.42
N ASP A 139 18.12 73.34 20.68
CA ASP A 139 17.82 72.39 21.76
C ASP A 139 16.33 72.00 21.83
N HIS A 140 15.54 72.34 20.81
CA HIS A 140 14.11 72.04 20.65
C HIS A 140 13.20 72.61 21.76
N ILE A 141 13.59 73.76 22.33
CA ILE A 141 12.77 74.52 23.29
C ILE A 141 12.28 75.82 22.66
N THR A 142 11.13 76.34 23.10
CA THR A 142 10.58 77.59 22.57
C THR A 142 11.53 78.77 22.81
N ASN A 143 11.86 79.51 21.75
CA ASN A 143 12.76 80.66 21.80
C ASN A 143 12.02 81.96 22.21
N ASP A 144 12.76 83.07 22.32
CA ASP A 144 12.21 84.37 22.75
C ASP A 144 11.07 84.87 21.87
N ILE A 145 11.10 84.58 20.55
CA ILE A 145 10.03 84.96 19.61
C ILE A 145 8.77 84.16 19.92
N GLY A 146 8.90 82.84 20.12
CA GLY A 146 7.77 81.97 20.47
C GLY A 146 7.10 82.36 21.78
N ILE A 147 7.89 82.69 22.81
CA ILE A 147 7.39 83.17 24.10
C ILE A 147 6.67 84.52 23.93
N ALA A 148 7.29 85.48 23.24
CA ALA A 148 6.71 86.81 23.05
C ALA A 148 5.40 86.79 22.25
N LYS A 149 5.24 85.84 21.33
CA LYS A 149 4.04 85.66 20.49
C LYS A 149 3.02 84.68 21.08
N ASN A 150 3.30 84.13 22.26
CA ASN A 150 2.47 83.16 22.96
C ASN A 150 2.16 81.93 22.08
N ILE A 151 3.17 81.39 21.42
CA ILE A 151 3.06 80.20 20.59
C ILE A 151 3.18 78.97 21.49
N THR A 152 2.10 78.17 21.53
CA THR A 152 1.98 77.00 22.42
C THR A 152 1.79 75.69 21.64
N SER A 153 1.69 75.77 20.31
CA SER A 153 1.52 74.63 19.41
C SER A 153 2.09 74.98 18.04
N TYR A 154 2.56 73.97 17.31
CA TYR A 154 3.22 74.12 16.02
C TYR A 154 2.46 73.32 14.94
N PRO A 155 2.25 73.86 13.73
CA PRO A 155 2.40 75.28 13.39
C PRO A 155 1.26 76.13 13.99
N THR A 156 1.51 77.43 14.19
CA THR A 156 0.49 78.44 14.48
C THR A 156 0.54 79.53 13.43
N TRP A 157 -0.52 79.67 12.64
CA TRP A 157 -0.68 80.76 11.69
C TRP A 157 -1.33 81.97 12.37
N ILE A 158 -0.76 83.15 12.17
CA ILE A 158 -1.33 84.42 12.64
C ILE A 158 -1.54 85.36 11.45
N PHE A 159 -2.77 85.84 11.29
CA PHE A 159 -3.17 86.80 10.27
C PHE A 159 -3.59 88.12 10.92
N ASN A 160 -3.34 89.25 10.24
CA ASN A 160 -3.60 90.59 10.75
C ASN A 160 -2.98 90.81 12.15
N GLU A 161 -1.76 90.33 12.34
CA GLU A 161 -1.05 90.30 13.61
C GLU A 161 -1.02 91.68 14.29
N GLY A 162 -1.43 91.75 15.56
CA GLY A 162 -1.43 92.99 16.35
C GLY A 162 -2.59 93.95 16.05
N THR A 163 -3.57 93.56 15.24
CA THR A 163 -4.81 94.33 14.99
C THR A 163 -5.98 93.80 15.84
N ALA A 164 -7.09 94.54 15.88
CA ALA A 164 -8.30 94.11 16.59
C ALA A 164 -8.99 92.87 15.97
N ASN A 165 -8.61 92.48 14.74
CA ASN A 165 -9.16 91.35 13.99
C ASN A 165 -8.09 90.25 13.74
N GLU A 166 -7.15 90.07 14.68
CA GLU A 166 -6.15 89.00 14.60
C GLU A 166 -6.85 87.62 14.55
N ILE A 167 -6.48 86.81 13.56
CA ILE A 167 -6.97 85.44 13.40
C ILE A 167 -5.80 84.49 13.69
N ARG A 168 -6.04 83.47 14.51
CA ARG A 168 -5.06 82.41 14.78
C ARG A 168 -5.61 81.06 14.35
N LEU A 169 -4.90 80.37 13.47
CA LEU A 169 -5.14 78.97 13.12
C LEU A 169 -4.01 78.13 13.72
N VAL A 170 -4.34 77.03 14.40
CA VAL A 170 -3.39 76.31 15.27
C VAL A 170 -3.46 74.82 14.99
N GLY A 171 -2.28 74.19 14.87
CA GLY A 171 -2.15 72.74 14.76
C GLY A 171 -2.18 72.21 13.32
N GLU A 172 -1.88 70.92 13.19
CA GLU A 172 -1.67 70.20 11.93
C GLU A 172 -2.90 70.10 11.03
N ASP A 173 -4.09 70.13 11.64
CA ASP A 173 -5.38 70.00 10.95
C ASP A 173 -5.76 71.25 10.16
N THR A 174 -4.99 72.34 10.27
CA THR A 174 -5.25 73.56 9.49
C THR A 174 -5.20 73.23 7.98
N THR A 175 -6.23 73.61 7.25
CA THR A 175 -6.35 73.37 5.81
C THR A 175 -5.89 74.58 4.99
N ILE A 176 -5.47 74.35 3.74
CA ILE A 176 -5.15 75.44 2.81
C ILE A 176 -6.38 76.34 2.59
N GLU A 177 -7.59 75.76 2.54
CA GLU A 177 -8.84 76.52 2.45
C GLU A 177 -9.01 77.51 3.62
N GLU A 178 -8.77 77.07 4.86
CA GLU A 178 -8.84 77.94 6.05
C GLU A 178 -7.79 79.05 6.01
N ILE A 179 -6.56 78.74 5.55
CA ILE A 179 -5.48 79.71 5.40
C ILE A 179 -5.85 80.77 4.35
N VAL A 180 -6.34 80.36 3.19
CA VAL A 180 -6.75 81.25 2.10
C VAL A 180 -7.91 82.15 2.53
N ASN A 181 -8.91 81.58 3.22
CA ASN A 181 -10.04 82.34 3.75
C ASN A 181 -9.60 83.35 4.84
N ALA A 182 -8.68 82.97 5.72
CA ALA A 182 -8.16 83.86 6.77
C ALA A 182 -7.25 84.97 6.20
N ALA A 183 -6.48 84.67 5.14
CA ALA A 183 -5.66 85.63 4.42
C ALA A 183 -6.49 86.60 3.56
N GLY A 184 -7.70 86.19 3.15
CA GLY A 184 -8.58 87.01 2.31
C GLY A 184 -8.03 87.25 0.90
N ILE A 185 -7.30 86.28 0.35
CA ILE A 185 -6.63 86.36 -0.95
C ILE A 185 -7.40 85.61 -2.04
N SER A 186 -7.21 86.01 -3.30
CA SER A 186 -7.69 85.25 -4.46
C SER A 186 -6.73 84.10 -4.79
N ILE A 187 -7.28 82.94 -5.16
CA ILE A 187 -6.49 81.78 -5.60
C ILE A 187 -5.94 82.04 -7.00
N PRO A 188 -4.60 82.06 -7.18
CA PRO A 188 -4.00 82.20 -8.50
C PRO A 188 -4.24 80.93 -9.33
N GLN A 189 -4.63 81.09 -10.61
CA GLN A 189 -4.80 79.99 -11.55
C GLN A 189 -3.90 80.19 -12.77
N GLY A 190 -3.02 79.21 -13.02
CA GLY A 190 -2.19 79.06 -14.21
C GLY A 190 -1.00 80.04 -14.41
N GLU A 191 0.15 79.43 -14.76
CA GLU A 191 1.37 79.95 -15.43
C GLU A 191 2.26 80.90 -14.58
N PRO A 192 3.61 80.75 -14.46
CA PRO A 192 4.59 80.06 -15.33
C PRO A 192 5.33 78.89 -14.65
N ILE A 193 6.09 78.12 -15.43
CA ILE A 193 7.08 77.19 -14.90
C ILE A 193 8.07 77.88 -13.94
N TYR A 194 8.53 77.12 -12.95
CA TYR A 194 9.48 77.58 -11.95
C TYR A 194 10.83 76.89 -12.11
N LEU A 195 11.88 77.62 -11.74
CA LEU A 195 13.24 77.10 -11.56
C LEU A 195 13.78 77.72 -10.28
N ALA A 196 14.23 76.90 -9.34
CA ALA A 196 14.82 77.29 -8.07
C ALA A 196 16.01 78.25 -8.25
N GLU A 197 16.36 78.98 -7.19
CA GLU A 197 17.49 79.91 -7.26
C GLU A 197 18.81 79.15 -7.36
N ILE A 198 19.60 79.49 -8.39
CA ILE A 198 20.99 79.07 -8.51
C ILE A 198 21.85 80.23 -8.00
N PRO A 199 22.91 80.00 -7.22
CA PRO A 199 23.83 81.06 -6.78
C PRO A 199 24.31 81.92 -7.95
N ASP A 200 24.31 83.25 -7.78
CA ASP A 200 24.71 84.20 -8.84
C ASP A 200 26.16 84.02 -9.32
N GLN A 201 27.01 83.38 -8.50
CA GLN A 201 28.40 83.08 -8.79
C GLN A 201 28.79 81.74 -8.16
N LEU A 202 29.46 80.89 -8.94
CA LEU A 202 30.12 79.66 -8.48
C LEU A 202 31.63 79.79 -8.67
N GLU A 203 32.38 79.49 -7.62
CA GLU A 203 33.85 79.43 -7.64
C GLU A 203 34.25 77.95 -7.55
N LEU A 204 34.82 77.40 -8.63
CA LEU A 204 35.06 75.97 -8.79
C LEU A 204 36.52 75.72 -9.18
N LYS A 205 37.11 74.58 -8.79
CA LYS A 205 38.46 74.21 -9.22
C LYS A 205 38.46 73.76 -10.68
N ALA A 206 39.43 74.21 -11.47
CA ALA A 206 39.61 73.80 -12.86
C ALA A 206 39.89 72.29 -12.96
N GLY A 207 39.43 71.66 -14.04
CA GLY A 207 39.66 70.23 -14.32
C GLY A 207 38.73 69.27 -13.59
N GLN A 208 38.02 69.71 -12.55
CA GLN A 208 37.03 68.90 -11.83
C GLN A 208 35.61 69.09 -12.36
N SER A 209 34.81 68.05 -12.20
CA SER A 209 33.37 68.10 -12.45
C SER A 209 32.63 68.46 -11.16
N TYR A 210 31.62 69.32 -11.30
CA TYR A 210 30.72 69.78 -10.25
C TYR A 210 29.27 69.67 -10.73
N HIS A 211 28.32 69.63 -9.82
CA HIS A 211 26.93 69.35 -10.06
C HIS A 211 26.06 70.45 -9.46
N VAL A 212 25.15 70.97 -10.27
CA VAL A 212 24.19 71.99 -9.86
C VAL A 212 22.80 71.39 -9.97
N ALA A 213 22.08 71.38 -8.85
CA ALA A 213 20.69 70.95 -8.83
C ALA A 213 19.86 71.91 -9.70
N LEU A 214 19.13 71.35 -10.67
CA LEU A 214 18.14 72.06 -11.46
C LEU A 214 16.76 71.65 -10.94
N ASP A 215 16.36 72.28 -9.84
CA ASP A 215 15.07 72.10 -9.21
C ASP A 215 14.04 72.97 -9.93
N GLY A 216 13.07 72.34 -10.60
CA GLY A 216 12.05 73.02 -11.38
C GLY A 216 10.68 72.49 -11.07
N TYR A 217 9.65 73.27 -11.38
CA TYR A 217 8.27 72.88 -11.12
C TYR A 217 7.32 73.29 -12.23
N SER A 218 6.45 72.35 -12.63
CA SER A 218 5.40 72.57 -13.60
C SER A 218 4.04 72.59 -12.91
N PRO A 219 3.34 73.74 -12.85
CA PRO A 219 1.97 73.81 -12.29
C PRO A 219 0.92 72.94 -13.00
N THR A 220 1.29 72.34 -14.13
CA THR A 220 0.45 71.42 -14.91
C THR A 220 0.92 69.97 -14.85
N GLY A 221 1.96 69.67 -14.06
CA GLY A 221 2.59 68.35 -13.94
C GLY A 221 3.22 67.85 -15.24
N GLN A 222 3.57 68.76 -16.17
CA GLN A 222 4.26 68.37 -17.41
C GLN A 222 5.75 68.22 -17.18
N THR A 223 6.35 67.21 -17.81
CA THR A 223 7.79 66.99 -17.83
C THR A 223 8.54 68.25 -18.27
N LEU A 224 9.53 68.65 -17.48
CA LEU A 224 10.40 69.77 -17.77
C LEU A 224 11.61 69.31 -18.58
N THR A 225 12.05 70.16 -19.51
CA THR A 225 13.27 69.93 -20.31
C THR A 225 14.25 71.06 -20.09
N TYR A 226 15.51 70.72 -19.81
CA TYR A 226 16.57 71.67 -19.53
C TYR A 226 17.53 71.82 -20.70
N THR A 227 17.90 73.05 -21.00
CA THR A 227 18.94 73.39 -21.98
C THR A 227 19.93 74.35 -21.36
N VAL A 228 21.21 74.16 -21.66
CA VAL A 228 22.29 74.97 -21.09
C VAL A 228 23.10 75.59 -22.20
N THR A 229 23.40 76.88 -22.04
CA THR A 229 24.27 77.63 -22.94
C THR A 229 25.32 78.36 -22.12
N THR A 230 26.51 78.52 -22.70
CA THR A 230 27.63 79.20 -22.06
C THR A 230 28.04 80.40 -22.92
N SER A 231 28.54 81.47 -22.29
CA SER A 231 28.86 82.72 -23.00
C SER A 231 29.84 82.54 -24.16
N ASN A 232 30.87 81.70 -23.98
CA ASN A 232 31.94 81.52 -24.98
C ASN A 232 32.10 80.06 -25.45
N GLY A 233 31.33 79.09 -24.94
CA GLY A 233 31.43 77.68 -25.36
C GLY A 233 32.66 76.93 -24.83
N THR A 234 33.40 77.50 -23.88
CA THR A 234 34.65 76.95 -23.32
C THR A 234 34.42 75.98 -22.15
N ILE A 235 33.29 76.14 -21.45
CA ILE A 235 32.89 75.32 -20.31
C ILE A 235 32.18 74.07 -20.83
N GLU A 236 32.57 72.91 -20.31
CA GLU A 236 31.88 71.66 -20.58
C GLU A 236 30.65 71.56 -19.67
N THR A 237 29.48 71.38 -20.27
CA THR A 237 28.20 71.29 -19.56
C THR A 237 27.40 70.10 -20.06
N THR A 238 26.89 69.28 -19.15
CA THR A 238 25.99 68.17 -19.45
C THR A 238 24.77 68.26 -18.56
N VAL A 239 23.57 68.16 -19.14
CA VAL A 239 22.33 68.02 -18.38
C VAL A 239 22.08 66.53 -18.19
N LEU A 240 22.07 66.10 -16.94
CA LEU A 240 21.71 64.76 -16.50
C LEU A 240 20.22 64.77 -16.14
N GLN A 241 19.42 64.05 -16.92
CA GLN A 241 17.97 63.96 -16.77
C GLN A 241 17.53 62.56 -17.23
N ASN A 242 16.33 62.14 -16.81
CA ASN A 242 15.67 60.85 -17.10
C ASN A 242 16.07 59.64 -16.25
N ASN A 243 17.13 59.69 -15.44
CA ASN A 243 17.37 58.64 -14.45
C ASN A 243 16.35 58.77 -13.31
N ARG A 244 16.22 57.70 -12.52
CA ARG A 244 15.34 57.71 -11.36
C ARG A 244 15.96 58.53 -10.23
N SER A 245 15.08 59.03 -9.38
CA SER A 245 15.44 59.69 -8.14
C SER A 245 15.17 58.78 -6.94
N LEU A 246 15.93 58.98 -5.89
CA LEU A 246 15.80 58.34 -4.59
C LEU A 246 15.32 59.37 -3.58
N ARG A 247 14.17 59.12 -2.96
CA ARG A 247 13.67 59.92 -1.84
C ARG A 247 13.92 59.18 -0.53
N ILE A 248 14.60 59.85 0.40
CA ILE A 248 14.80 59.39 1.77
C ILE A 248 13.89 60.21 2.68
N SER A 249 12.79 59.60 3.11
CA SER A 249 11.85 60.20 4.05
C SER A 249 12.29 59.95 5.49
N THR A 250 12.22 60.97 6.33
CA THR A 250 12.60 60.87 7.75
C THR A 250 11.42 61.17 8.67
N THR A 251 11.31 60.47 9.81
CA THR A 251 10.15 60.59 10.71
C THR A 251 10.01 61.97 11.39
N ARG A 252 10.96 62.91 11.20
CA ARG A 252 10.95 64.24 11.85
C ARG A 252 11.50 65.42 11.06
N PHE A 253 12.31 65.20 10.04
CA PHE A 253 12.99 66.29 9.35
C PHE A 253 12.36 66.58 7.99
N GLY A 254 11.69 65.60 7.38
CA GLY A 254 11.12 65.68 6.04
C GLY A 254 11.86 64.77 5.06
N ASP A 255 11.72 65.10 3.78
CA ASP A 255 12.23 64.31 2.68
C ASP A 255 13.51 64.94 2.09
N MET A 256 14.47 64.10 1.72
CA MET A 256 15.61 64.46 0.88
C MET A 256 15.52 63.68 -0.42
N GLU A 257 15.74 64.34 -1.55
CA GLU A 257 15.67 63.72 -2.87
C GLU A 257 17.00 63.79 -3.58
N PHE A 258 17.37 62.69 -4.23
CA PHE A 258 18.64 62.53 -4.90
C PHE A 258 18.43 61.99 -6.31
N TYR A 259 18.98 62.66 -7.31
CA TYR A 259 19.14 62.11 -8.64
C TYR A 259 20.14 60.96 -8.60
N LEU A 260 19.82 59.80 -9.20
CA LEU A 260 20.74 58.66 -9.26
C LEU A 260 21.55 58.67 -10.56
N PHE A 261 22.86 58.46 -10.43
CA PHE A 261 23.80 58.38 -11.56
C PHE A 261 23.78 56.99 -12.21
N GLU A 262 22.61 56.55 -12.68
CA GLU A 262 22.40 55.20 -13.25
C GLU A 262 23.22 54.94 -14.52
N ASP A 263 23.47 55.98 -15.31
CA ASP A 263 24.23 55.86 -16.57
C ASP A 263 25.74 55.75 -16.31
N GLU A 264 26.25 56.39 -15.26
CA GLU A 264 27.66 56.41 -14.88
C GLU A 264 28.05 55.22 -13.99
N VAL A 265 27.22 54.90 -12.98
CA VAL A 265 27.48 53.86 -11.96
C VAL A 265 26.27 52.93 -11.78
N GLY A 266 25.78 52.40 -12.91
CA GLY A 266 24.59 51.57 -13.00
C GLY A 266 24.56 50.32 -12.10
N ASN A 267 25.72 49.72 -11.83
CA ASN A 267 25.83 48.56 -10.94
C ASN A 267 25.56 48.93 -9.47
N ILE A 268 26.07 50.07 -9.00
CA ILE A 268 25.83 50.58 -7.64
C ILE A 268 24.36 50.97 -7.51
N THR A 269 23.88 51.82 -8.41
CA THR A 269 22.52 52.35 -8.36
C THR A 269 21.47 51.25 -8.47
N SER A 270 21.62 50.28 -9.37
CA SER A 270 20.71 49.13 -9.48
C SER A 270 20.57 48.37 -8.15
N ARG A 271 21.67 48.20 -7.41
CA ARG A 271 21.64 47.51 -6.11
C ARG A 271 20.96 48.35 -5.04
N ILE A 272 21.29 49.65 -4.97
CA ILE A 272 20.64 50.57 -4.03
C ILE A 272 19.13 50.58 -4.26
N ILE A 273 18.71 50.58 -5.52
CA ILE A 273 17.30 50.55 -5.91
C ILE A 273 16.63 49.25 -5.46
N GLU A 274 17.24 48.09 -5.72
CA GLU A 274 16.72 46.79 -5.25
C GLU A 274 16.53 46.77 -3.72
N LEU A 275 17.52 47.29 -2.98
CA LEU A 275 17.45 47.37 -1.52
C LEU A 275 16.38 48.34 -1.03
N ALA A 276 16.24 49.51 -1.66
CA ALA A 276 15.18 50.46 -1.36
C ALA A 276 13.79 49.87 -1.63
N GLU A 277 13.59 49.24 -2.80
CA GLU A 277 12.33 48.61 -3.17
C GLU A 277 11.96 47.41 -2.28
N SER A 278 12.95 46.71 -1.73
CA SER A 278 12.73 45.65 -0.74
C SER A 278 12.36 46.16 0.67
N GLY A 279 12.44 47.48 0.91
CA GLY A 279 12.24 48.10 2.22
C GLY A 279 13.41 47.89 3.17
N ALA A 280 14.59 47.51 2.67
CA ALA A 280 15.75 47.18 3.52
C ALA A 280 16.22 48.37 4.36
N TYR A 281 16.06 49.60 3.85
CA TYR A 281 16.46 50.84 4.53
C TYR A 281 15.40 51.41 5.50
N ASP A 282 14.19 50.87 5.49
CA ASP A 282 13.08 51.41 6.28
C ASP A 282 13.31 51.18 7.78
N GLY A 283 13.08 52.20 8.59
CA GLY A 283 13.31 52.19 10.04
C GLY A 283 14.77 52.29 10.46
N MET A 284 15.71 52.48 9.54
CA MET A 284 17.13 52.63 9.87
C MET A 284 17.44 53.96 10.56
N LEU A 285 18.52 54.00 11.34
CA LEU A 285 19.00 55.21 12.00
C LEU A 285 20.13 55.85 11.20
N PHE A 286 20.16 57.18 11.16
CA PHE A 286 21.41 57.91 10.92
C PHE A 286 22.27 57.82 12.17
N HIS A 287 23.18 56.85 12.19
CA HIS A 287 24.01 56.55 13.36
C HIS A 287 25.26 57.43 13.46
N ARG A 288 25.55 58.27 12.45
CA ARG A 288 26.61 59.29 12.51
C ARG A 288 26.20 60.56 11.77
N VAL A 289 26.32 61.69 12.45
CA VAL A 289 26.15 63.04 11.88
C VAL A 289 27.37 63.86 12.28
N TYR A 290 28.05 64.41 11.28
CA TYR A 290 29.21 65.27 11.48
C TYR A 290 29.06 66.51 10.59
N ASP A 291 28.74 67.63 11.24
CA ASP A 291 28.60 68.97 10.64
C ASP A 291 29.86 69.35 9.84
N ASP A 292 29.68 69.86 8.62
CA ASP A 292 30.73 70.13 7.62
C ASP A 292 31.55 68.90 7.18
N PHE A 293 31.03 67.67 7.36
CA PHE A 293 31.69 66.45 6.86
C PHE A 293 30.73 65.47 6.17
N VAL A 294 29.92 64.73 6.94
CA VAL A 294 29.01 63.70 6.39
C VAL A 294 27.83 63.40 7.33
N ILE A 295 26.71 63.02 6.71
CA ILE A 295 25.58 62.35 7.36
C ILE A 295 25.56 60.89 6.90
N GLN A 296 25.54 59.93 7.83
CA GLN A 296 25.74 58.51 7.52
C GLN A 296 24.59 57.63 8.00
N ALA A 297 24.10 56.75 7.13
CA ALA A 297 23.04 55.76 7.40
C ALA A 297 23.18 54.52 6.50
N GLY A 298 22.16 53.66 6.50
CA GLY A 298 21.97 52.66 5.43
C GLY A 298 22.75 51.36 5.58
N GLN A 299 23.15 50.96 6.79
CA GLN A 299 23.89 49.71 6.97
C GLN A 299 22.97 48.48 6.80
N VAL A 300 22.78 48.03 5.56
CA VAL A 300 22.18 46.72 5.23
C VAL A 300 23.30 45.68 5.12
N THR A 301 23.10 44.50 5.71
CA THR A 301 24.00 43.35 5.52
C THR A 301 23.17 42.17 5.03
N ASP A 302 23.44 41.71 3.82
CA ASP A 302 22.73 40.59 3.20
C ASP A 302 23.57 39.30 3.15
N GLY A 303 24.83 39.36 3.61
CA GLY A 303 25.75 38.22 3.65
C GLY A 303 26.42 37.91 2.31
N SER A 304 26.26 38.74 1.28
CA SER A 304 26.96 38.57 0.00
C SER A 304 28.34 39.24 0.02
N THR A 305 29.29 38.63 -0.69
CA THR A 305 30.65 39.17 -0.86
C THR A 305 30.66 40.22 -1.97
N TRP A 306 30.35 41.47 -1.66
CA TRP A 306 30.16 42.54 -2.66
C TRP A 306 31.41 43.39 -2.96
N SER A 307 32.58 42.76 -3.01
CA SER A 307 33.87 43.46 -3.27
C SER A 307 33.86 44.30 -4.56
N GLN A 308 32.95 44.00 -5.49
CA GLN A 308 32.89 44.57 -6.85
C GLN A 308 32.09 45.87 -6.97
N LEU A 309 31.22 46.20 -5.99
CA LEU A 309 30.39 47.42 -6.05
C LEU A 309 31.18 48.67 -5.65
N MET A 310 32.16 48.54 -4.76
CA MET A 310 32.94 49.67 -4.24
C MET A 310 34.07 50.13 -5.18
N ASP A 311 34.31 49.41 -6.28
CA ASP A 311 35.34 49.73 -7.29
C ASP A 311 34.76 50.43 -8.54
N ALA A 312 33.44 50.69 -8.55
CA ALA A 312 32.79 51.44 -9.61
C ALA A 312 32.91 52.93 -9.34
N TYR A 313 34.03 53.50 -9.78
CA TYR A 313 34.32 54.93 -9.70
C TYR A 313 34.27 55.57 -11.10
N ASP A 314 33.59 56.71 -11.19
CA ASP A 314 33.62 57.59 -12.36
C ASP A 314 34.39 58.87 -12.01
N PRO A 315 35.40 59.29 -12.81
CA PRO A 315 36.22 60.47 -12.53
C PRO A 315 35.45 61.79 -12.48
N ASP A 316 34.26 61.85 -13.09
CA ASP A 316 33.39 63.01 -13.05
C ASP A 316 32.44 63.01 -11.83
N LEU A 317 32.40 61.93 -11.04
CA LEU A 317 31.59 61.82 -9.81
C LEU A 317 32.47 61.86 -8.56
N ARG A 318 32.64 63.06 -7.99
CA ARG A 318 33.56 63.33 -6.88
C ARG A 318 32.82 63.80 -5.63
N ASN A 319 33.40 63.53 -4.47
CA ASN A 319 32.93 64.00 -3.17
C ASN A 319 33.41 65.45 -2.90
N ASN A 320 33.39 66.32 -3.90
CA ASN A 320 33.97 67.68 -3.84
C ASN A 320 32.95 68.78 -3.52
N GLU A 321 31.68 68.42 -3.32
CA GLU A 321 30.61 69.36 -3.03
C GLU A 321 29.52 68.76 -2.11
N THR A 322 28.79 69.65 -1.43
CA THR A 322 27.65 69.29 -0.57
C THR A 322 26.52 68.66 -1.38
N GLY A 323 25.88 67.64 -0.82
CA GLY A 323 24.73 66.97 -1.44
C GLY A 323 25.09 65.73 -2.26
N MET A 324 26.38 65.39 -2.38
CA MET A 324 26.79 64.11 -2.97
C MET A 324 26.35 62.93 -2.12
N LEU A 325 25.80 61.91 -2.75
CA LEU A 325 25.39 60.67 -2.12
C LEU A 325 26.39 59.58 -2.51
N ALA A 326 27.17 59.10 -1.54
CA ALA A 326 28.27 58.16 -1.76
C ALA A 326 28.14 56.91 -0.89
N LEU A 327 28.67 55.78 -1.36
CA LEU A 327 28.76 54.57 -0.54
C LEU A 327 29.82 54.73 0.54
N ALA A 328 29.61 54.11 1.70
CA ALA A 328 30.54 54.03 2.81
C ALA A 328 31.32 52.70 2.76
N LYS A 329 32.65 52.77 2.68
CA LYS A 329 33.58 51.64 2.74
C LYS A 329 34.08 51.41 4.18
N THR A 330 34.07 50.15 4.63
CA THR A 330 34.81 49.73 5.84
C THR A 330 36.19 49.18 5.46
N TYR A 331 37.15 49.23 6.40
CA TYR A 331 38.57 48.93 6.14
C TYR A 331 38.86 47.49 5.64
N ASP A 332 37.91 46.55 5.75
CA ASP A 332 38.06 45.13 5.39
C ASP A 332 36.97 44.63 4.39
N ASP A 333 36.34 45.52 3.62
CA ASP A 333 35.01 45.25 3.06
C ASP A 333 34.95 44.40 1.77
N ASP A 334 35.06 43.08 1.94
CA ASP A 334 34.27 42.10 1.17
C ASP A 334 32.97 41.72 1.92
N SER A 335 32.58 42.51 2.93
CA SER A 335 31.51 42.18 3.89
C SER A 335 30.11 42.55 3.40
N GLY A 336 30.03 43.34 2.33
CA GLY A 336 28.80 43.51 1.59
C GLY A 336 27.81 44.49 2.19
N THR A 337 28.31 45.54 2.86
CA THR A 337 27.45 46.56 3.45
C THR A 337 27.16 47.70 2.47
N THR A 338 25.89 48.13 2.35
CA THR A 338 25.47 49.23 1.45
C THR A 338 25.25 50.55 2.19
N GLN A 339 26.04 50.74 3.24
CA GLN A 339 26.02 51.96 4.02
C GLN A 339 26.33 53.16 3.11
N PHE A 340 25.71 54.32 3.35
CA PHE A 340 25.89 55.51 2.52
C PHE A 340 26.18 56.78 3.34
N TYR A 341 26.77 57.77 2.67
CA TYR A 341 27.05 59.12 3.14
C TYR A 341 26.30 60.14 2.29
N VAL A 342 25.72 61.15 2.93
CA VAL A 342 25.44 62.43 2.31
C VAL A 342 26.61 63.36 2.65
N ILE A 343 27.34 63.82 1.64
CA ILE A 343 28.57 64.62 1.77
C ILE A 343 28.23 66.08 2.11
N GLU A 344 29.05 66.68 2.95
CA GLU A 344 29.00 68.09 3.30
C GLU A 344 30.36 68.75 3.04
N GLY A 345 30.39 69.72 2.13
CA GLY A 345 31.60 70.42 1.70
C GLY A 345 32.51 69.62 0.76
N ASP A 346 33.73 70.13 0.54
CA ASP A 346 34.77 69.44 -0.25
C ASP A 346 35.41 68.34 0.59
N GLN A 347 35.03 67.10 0.30
CA GLN A 347 35.56 65.87 0.88
C GLN A 347 36.30 65.02 -0.17
N SER A 348 36.94 65.65 -1.16
CA SER A 348 37.68 64.98 -2.23
C SER A 348 38.73 63.95 -1.76
N SER A 349 39.17 64.00 -0.50
CA SER A 349 40.00 62.95 0.12
C SER A 349 39.31 61.58 0.24
N LEU A 350 37.97 61.56 0.19
CA LEU A 350 37.11 60.38 0.17
C LEU A 350 36.93 59.80 -1.24
N ASP A 351 37.36 60.51 -2.27
CA ASP A 351 37.27 60.03 -3.65
C ASP A 351 37.92 58.64 -3.79
N PHE A 352 37.40 57.88 -4.75
CA PHE A 352 37.73 56.48 -5.03
C PHE A 352 37.32 55.45 -3.97
N ASN A 353 37.53 55.70 -2.67
CA ASN A 353 37.14 54.75 -1.63
C ASN A 353 35.63 54.79 -1.32
N TYR A 354 34.96 55.85 -1.72
CA TYR A 354 33.57 56.13 -1.43
C TYR A 354 32.90 56.59 -2.72
N PRO A 355 32.49 55.65 -3.61
CA PRO A 355 31.95 56.00 -4.91
C PRO A 355 30.62 56.74 -4.77
N VAL A 356 30.50 57.85 -5.49
CA VAL A 356 29.30 58.66 -5.57
C VAL A 356 28.30 57.98 -6.51
N PHE A 357 27.04 57.89 -6.09
CA PHE A 357 25.98 57.25 -6.87
C PHE A 357 24.71 58.09 -6.99
N GLY A 358 24.66 59.25 -6.32
CA GLY A 358 23.61 60.23 -6.55
C GLY A 358 24.00 61.62 -6.09
N PHE A 359 23.14 62.58 -6.38
CA PHE A 359 23.31 63.98 -6.00
C PHE A 359 21.98 64.59 -5.60
N GLN A 360 21.99 65.38 -4.52
CA GLN A 360 20.78 65.97 -3.96
C GLN A 360 20.14 66.99 -4.92
N THR A 361 18.87 66.77 -5.25
CA THR A 361 18.05 67.69 -6.04
C THR A 361 17.12 68.51 -5.17
N GLU A 362 16.60 67.92 -4.08
CA GLU A 362 15.70 68.60 -3.15
C GLU A 362 15.97 68.25 -1.67
N GLY A 363 15.41 69.06 -0.78
CA GLY A 363 15.50 68.83 0.67
C GLY A 363 16.78 69.37 1.30
N GLU A 364 17.42 70.38 0.71
CA GLU A 364 18.65 71.00 1.26
C GLU A 364 18.45 71.51 2.70
N GLY A 365 17.28 72.10 2.99
CA GLY A 365 16.93 72.51 4.36
C GLY A 365 16.75 71.32 5.33
N VAL A 366 16.31 70.17 4.83
CA VAL A 366 16.17 68.92 5.60
C VAL A 366 17.56 68.37 5.92
N ARG A 367 18.43 68.24 4.92
CA ARG A 367 19.84 67.83 5.07
C ARG A 367 20.55 68.72 6.08
N GLU A 368 20.47 70.04 5.92
CA GLU A 368 21.10 71.02 6.81
C GLU A 368 20.57 70.93 8.26
N SER A 369 19.27 70.66 8.42
CA SER A 369 18.67 70.49 9.74
C SER A 369 19.14 69.19 10.42
N ILE A 370 19.29 68.11 9.66
CA ILE A 370 19.86 66.85 10.17
C ILE A 370 21.32 67.09 10.56
N SER A 371 22.12 67.73 9.71
CA SER A 371 23.54 68.04 9.97
C SER A 371 23.77 68.82 11.27
N LYS A 372 22.92 69.82 11.53
CA LYS A 372 22.95 70.64 12.75
C LYS A 372 22.41 69.93 13.99
N THR A 373 21.97 68.68 13.88
CA THR A 373 21.46 67.93 15.04
C THR A 373 22.57 67.80 16.09
N PRO A 374 22.35 68.27 17.33
CA PRO A 374 23.32 68.14 18.41
C PRO A 374 23.81 66.69 18.58
N THR A 375 25.14 66.55 18.62
CA THR A 375 25.83 65.32 18.96
C THR A 375 26.65 65.53 20.23
N GLN A 376 27.07 64.44 20.89
CA GLN A 376 28.00 64.54 22.02
C GLN A 376 29.33 65.19 21.61
N TYR A 377 29.72 65.02 20.34
CA TYR A 377 30.90 65.65 19.75
C TYR A 377 30.78 67.19 19.69
N SER A 378 29.68 67.72 19.15
CA SER A 378 29.44 69.17 18.99
C SER A 378 29.52 69.94 20.32
N ARG A 379 29.16 69.31 21.45
CA ARG A 379 29.11 69.97 22.78
C ARG A 379 30.44 70.05 23.53
N THR A 380 31.48 69.36 23.08
CA THR A 380 32.76 69.27 23.81
C THR A 380 33.97 69.82 23.05
N ASN A 381 33.76 70.30 21.82
CA ASN A 381 34.69 71.06 20.98
C ASN A 381 36.12 70.49 20.83
N ASN A 382 36.40 69.22 21.17
CA ASN A 382 37.76 68.64 21.04
C ASN A 382 37.91 67.15 21.42
N ASN A 383 36.83 66.37 21.63
CA ASN A 383 36.98 64.93 21.87
C ASN A 383 36.59 64.12 20.63
N PRO A 384 37.55 63.69 19.79
CA PRO A 384 37.27 62.83 18.63
C PRO A 384 36.72 61.44 19.02
N TYR A 385 36.69 61.11 20.32
CA TYR A 385 36.06 59.89 20.85
C TYR A 385 34.66 60.11 21.43
N ALA A 386 34.10 61.33 21.34
CA ALA A 386 32.71 61.58 21.69
C ALA A 386 31.79 60.95 20.63
N SER A 387 30.63 60.45 21.05
CA SER A 387 29.66 59.83 20.14
C SER A 387 29.25 60.83 19.05
N THR A 388 29.48 60.46 17.79
CA THR A 388 28.97 61.17 16.60
C THR A 388 27.53 60.78 16.29
N GLN A 389 26.93 59.94 17.14
CA GLN A 389 25.51 59.66 17.09
C GLN A 389 24.72 60.92 17.49
N PRO A 390 23.68 61.28 16.74
CA PRO A 390 22.70 62.27 17.16
C PRO A 390 22.19 62.03 18.58
N ASP A 391 22.00 63.09 19.36
CA ASP A 391 21.44 62.99 20.73
C ASP A 391 20.01 62.44 20.74
N TRP A 392 19.32 62.53 19.61
CA TRP A 392 18.01 61.94 19.37
C TRP A 392 18.02 61.20 18.04
N ASP A 393 17.34 60.06 18.01
CA ASP A 393 17.25 59.21 16.82
C ASP A 393 16.70 59.98 15.61
N VAL A 394 17.51 60.07 14.56
CA VAL A 394 17.07 60.46 13.22
C VAL A 394 16.79 59.16 12.46
N VAL A 395 15.51 58.87 12.26
CA VAL A 395 15.03 57.60 11.69
C VAL A 395 14.65 57.82 10.23
N VAL A 396 15.14 56.96 9.34
CA VAL A 396 14.65 56.78 7.98
C VAL A 396 13.28 56.12 8.10
N ASP A 397 12.23 56.85 7.74
CA ASP A 397 10.86 56.33 7.74
C ASP A 397 10.66 55.38 6.56
N LYS A 398 11.02 55.86 5.36
CA LYS A 398 10.92 55.12 4.12
C LYS A 398 11.96 55.58 3.11
N VAL A 399 12.46 54.66 2.29
CA VAL A 399 13.22 55.02 1.09
C VAL A 399 12.44 54.60 -0.16
N THR A 400 12.21 55.54 -1.07
CA THR A 400 11.43 55.29 -2.30
C THR A 400 12.20 55.68 -3.54
N VAL A 401 12.11 54.85 -4.57
CA VAL A 401 12.67 55.13 -5.91
C VAL A 401 11.52 55.51 -6.84
N PHE A 402 11.68 56.59 -7.59
CA PHE A 402 10.64 57.12 -8.48
C PHE A 402 11.25 57.81 -9.70
N THR A 403 10.45 58.02 -10.75
CA THR A 403 10.86 58.83 -11.89
C THR A 403 10.55 60.29 -11.62
N ASP A 404 11.59 61.11 -11.61
CA ASP A 404 11.47 62.55 -11.49
C ASP A 404 11.36 63.17 -12.90
N ASN A 405 10.25 63.88 -13.13
CA ASN A 405 9.96 64.52 -14.41
C ASN A 405 10.20 66.03 -14.38
N GLU A 406 10.55 66.57 -13.22
CA GLU A 406 10.63 68.01 -13.00
C GLU A 406 12.07 68.44 -12.78
N ASN A 407 12.86 67.68 -12.01
CA ASN A 407 14.23 68.04 -11.70
C ASN A 407 15.26 67.44 -12.66
N ALA A 408 16.42 68.07 -12.71
CA ALA A 408 17.59 67.57 -13.40
C ALA A 408 18.86 67.95 -12.63
N VAL A 409 20.00 67.44 -13.07
CA VAL A 409 21.32 67.83 -12.55
C VAL A 409 22.16 68.39 -13.70
N LEU A 410 22.73 69.57 -13.52
CA LEU A 410 23.70 70.13 -14.44
C LEU A 410 25.12 69.78 -13.98
N ARG A 411 25.81 68.95 -14.76
CA ARG A 411 27.24 68.72 -14.59
C ARG A 411 28.06 69.80 -15.32
N ILE A 412 28.96 70.45 -14.61
CA ILE A 412 29.82 71.54 -15.11
C ILE A 412 31.28 71.17 -14.87
N LYS A 413 32.11 71.30 -15.91
CA LYS A 413 33.56 71.12 -15.82
C LYS A 413 34.28 72.31 -16.45
N LEU A 414 35.13 72.96 -15.65
CA LEU A 414 35.83 74.18 -16.06
C LEU A 414 37.22 73.84 -16.64
N PRO A 415 37.61 74.41 -17.79
CA PRO A 415 38.99 74.30 -18.28
C PRO A 415 39.96 75.15 -17.43
N GLU A 416 41.24 74.78 -17.44
CA GLU A 416 42.30 75.66 -16.94
C GLU A 416 42.34 76.98 -17.73
N GLY A 417 42.56 78.09 -17.01
CA GLY A 417 42.67 79.41 -17.62
C GLY A 417 41.36 79.96 -18.19
N LEU A 418 40.22 79.57 -17.60
CA LEU A 418 38.90 80.09 -17.94
C LEU A 418 38.89 81.64 -17.93
N PRO A 419 38.36 82.31 -18.97
CA PRO A 419 38.26 83.76 -19.00
C PRO A 419 37.39 84.34 -17.86
N ASP A 420 37.82 85.47 -17.30
CA ASP A 420 37.05 86.19 -16.27
C ASP A 420 35.64 86.56 -16.77
N GLY A 421 34.62 86.23 -15.98
CA GLY A 421 33.24 86.65 -16.20
C GLY A 421 32.45 85.78 -17.19
N GLU A 422 32.89 84.54 -17.43
CA GLU A 422 32.07 83.52 -18.11
C GLU A 422 30.76 83.29 -17.36
N THR A 423 29.68 83.10 -18.13
CA THR A 423 28.34 82.87 -17.59
C THR A 423 27.73 81.60 -18.17
N VAL A 424 27.02 80.86 -17.33
CA VAL A 424 26.19 79.72 -17.71
C VAL A 424 24.73 80.17 -17.63
N THR A 425 23.96 79.89 -18.67
CA THR A 425 22.53 80.16 -18.72
C THR A 425 21.77 78.85 -18.87
N VAL A 426 21.01 78.50 -17.83
CA VAL A 426 20.08 77.37 -17.82
C VAL A 426 18.72 77.88 -18.27
N THR A 427 18.10 77.20 -19.23
CA THR A 427 16.74 77.47 -19.70
C THR A 427 15.92 76.20 -19.55
N VAL A 428 14.88 76.25 -18.74
CA VAL A 428 13.90 75.17 -18.61
C VAL A 428 12.68 75.49 -19.49
N SER A 429 12.09 74.44 -20.07
CA SER A 429 10.89 74.50 -20.89
C SER A 429 9.90 73.41 -20.46
N ASP A 430 8.61 73.72 -20.45
CA ASP A 430 7.57 72.67 -20.40
C ASP A 430 7.26 72.11 -21.80
N GLY A 431 6.40 71.09 -21.85
CA GLY A 431 5.90 70.48 -23.08
C GLY A 431 4.96 71.37 -23.90
N GLN A 432 4.51 72.51 -23.37
CA GLN A 432 3.74 73.54 -24.09
C GLN A 432 4.62 74.65 -24.70
N GLY A 433 5.91 74.69 -24.35
CA GLY A 433 6.89 75.64 -24.87
C GLY A 433 7.02 76.94 -24.06
N ASN A 434 6.47 77.00 -22.84
CA ASN A 434 6.78 78.07 -21.90
C ASN A 434 8.21 77.90 -21.39
N THR A 435 8.95 78.99 -21.18
CA THR A 435 10.35 78.93 -20.74
C THR A 435 10.67 79.93 -19.62
N ILE A 436 11.59 79.54 -18.74
CA ILE A 436 12.25 80.43 -17.77
C ILE A 436 13.75 80.14 -17.81
N SER A 437 14.57 81.19 -17.67
CA SER A 437 16.03 81.06 -17.68
C SER A 437 16.65 81.70 -16.44
N ARG A 438 17.74 81.11 -15.96
CA ARG A 438 18.63 81.71 -14.96
C ARG A 438 20.05 81.74 -15.48
N THR A 439 20.74 82.85 -15.23
CA THR A 439 22.12 83.06 -15.64
C THR A 439 22.97 83.33 -14.40
N PHE A 440 24.07 82.60 -14.24
CA PHE A 440 25.04 82.77 -13.17
C PHE A 440 26.47 82.84 -13.72
N LYS A 441 27.38 83.40 -12.94
CA LYS A 441 28.81 83.47 -13.28
C LYS A 441 29.55 82.26 -12.77
N VAL A 442 30.59 81.87 -13.49
CA VAL A 442 31.55 80.86 -13.04
C VAL A 442 32.97 81.42 -13.09
N SER A 443 33.79 81.07 -12.09
CA SER A 443 35.22 81.34 -12.08
C SER A 443 36.00 80.09 -11.70
N ALA A 444 37.15 79.91 -12.33
CA ALA A 444 38.02 78.77 -12.12
C ALA A 444 39.16 79.11 -11.14
N GLU A 445 39.30 78.33 -10.08
CA GLU A 445 40.50 78.28 -9.25
C GLU A 445 41.47 77.23 -9.80
N ALA A 446 42.78 77.43 -9.61
CA ALA A 446 43.76 76.41 -9.97
C ALA A 446 43.63 75.20 -9.04
N ASP A 447 43.67 73.99 -9.60
CA ASP A 447 43.76 72.76 -8.83
C ASP A 447 45.21 72.29 -8.78
N ASP A 448 45.92 72.62 -7.69
CA ASP A 448 47.31 72.20 -7.46
C ASP A 448 47.39 70.87 -6.67
N THR A 449 46.26 70.14 -6.54
CA THR A 449 46.19 68.91 -5.76
C THR A 449 46.73 67.74 -6.59
N ASP A 450 47.73 67.04 -6.05
CA ASP A 450 48.27 65.79 -6.59
C ASP A 450 47.35 64.63 -6.19
N TYR A 451 46.67 64.03 -7.17
CA TYR A 451 45.68 62.98 -6.96
C TYR A 451 46.28 61.62 -7.27
N ARG A 452 46.18 60.69 -6.32
CA ARG A 452 46.55 59.29 -6.59
C ARG A 452 45.81 58.77 -7.83
N PRO A 453 46.45 57.93 -8.66
CA PRO A 453 45.75 57.19 -9.68
C PRO A 453 44.92 56.10 -9.02
N PHE A 454 43.95 55.59 -9.76
CA PHE A 454 43.05 54.57 -9.27
C PHE A 454 42.77 53.50 -10.32
N PHE A 455 42.52 52.28 -9.88
CA PHE A 455 42.10 51.17 -10.72
C PHE A 455 40.67 51.34 -11.21
N SER A 456 40.45 51.02 -12.47
CA SER A 456 39.12 50.63 -12.95
C SER A 456 38.77 49.24 -12.41
N TYR A 457 37.49 48.88 -12.48
CA TYR A 457 36.99 47.55 -12.10
C TYR A 457 37.89 46.40 -12.60
N ILE A 458 38.29 45.53 -11.66
CA ILE A 458 39.09 44.34 -11.96
C ILE A 458 38.20 43.10 -11.82
N PRO A 459 37.97 42.33 -12.90
CA PRO A 459 37.13 41.15 -12.83
C PRO A 459 37.77 40.04 -11.99
N ASN A 460 36.93 39.31 -11.26
CA ASN A 460 37.32 38.03 -10.68
C ASN A 460 37.68 37.05 -11.81
N VAL A 461 38.64 36.17 -11.53
CA VAL A 461 39.18 35.24 -12.52
C VAL A 461 38.91 33.82 -12.08
N THR A 462 38.22 33.03 -12.89
CA THR A 462 38.10 31.58 -12.68
C THR A 462 39.00 30.82 -13.65
N LEU A 463 39.83 29.92 -13.13
CA LEU A 463 40.74 29.08 -13.91
C LEU A 463 40.63 27.63 -13.47
N LYS A 464 40.91 26.69 -14.37
CA LYS A 464 41.18 25.30 -13.98
C LYS A 464 42.60 25.13 -13.44
N PRO A 465 42.88 24.08 -12.65
CA PRO A 465 44.25 23.68 -12.34
C PRO A 465 45.08 23.51 -13.62
N GLY A 466 46.21 24.23 -13.72
CA GLY A 466 47.07 24.24 -14.91
C GLY A 466 46.68 25.26 -15.99
N GLY A 467 45.60 26.01 -15.78
CA GLY A 467 45.12 27.06 -16.68
C GLY A 467 45.94 28.36 -16.57
N SER A 468 45.75 29.24 -17.55
CA SER A 468 46.32 30.57 -17.58
C SER A 468 45.35 31.58 -18.19
N THR A 469 45.50 32.85 -17.82
CA THR A 469 44.81 33.98 -18.45
C THR A 469 45.71 35.21 -18.48
N SER A 470 45.38 36.17 -19.34
CA SER A 470 46.01 37.49 -19.32
C SER A 470 44.99 38.56 -19.67
N PHE A 471 45.04 39.66 -18.93
CA PHE A 471 44.20 40.83 -19.15
C PHE A 471 44.95 42.10 -18.72
N LYS A 472 44.47 43.25 -19.18
CA LYS A 472 45.04 44.54 -18.86
C LYS A 472 44.34 45.11 -17.61
N LEU A 473 45.13 45.45 -16.59
CA LEU A 473 44.69 46.33 -15.52
C LEU A 473 44.60 47.75 -16.08
N ASN A 474 43.44 48.38 -15.94
CA ASN A 474 43.26 49.78 -16.31
C ASN A 474 43.27 50.62 -15.05
N ALA A 475 43.91 51.78 -15.15
CA ALA A 475 43.90 52.80 -14.13
C ALA A 475 43.90 54.18 -14.77
N THR A 476 43.42 55.16 -14.02
CA THR A 476 43.26 56.54 -14.45
C THR A 476 43.95 57.45 -13.44
N SER A 477 44.67 58.46 -13.91
CA SER A 477 45.14 59.60 -13.11
C SER A 477 44.29 60.83 -13.49
N LEU A 478 43.96 61.65 -12.50
CA LEU A 478 43.10 62.83 -12.67
C LEU A 478 43.88 64.07 -13.12
N ASP A 479 45.15 64.17 -12.77
CA ASP A 479 46.12 65.22 -13.12
C ASP A 479 46.93 64.91 -14.38
N GLY A 480 46.80 63.69 -14.93
CA GLY A 480 47.46 63.27 -16.17
C GLY A 480 48.87 62.74 -16.00
N ASP A 481 49.28 62.44 -14.77
CA ASP A 481 50.58 61.88 -14.43
C ASP A 481 50.77 60.45 -14.94
N ALA A 482 52.04 60.05 -15.07
CA ALA A 482 52.41 58.74 -15.59
C ALA A 482 52.16 57.65 -14.55
N ILE A 483 51.35 56.66 -14.92
CA ILE A 483 50.90 55.59 -14.03
C ILE A 483 51.90 54.41 -13.96
N VAL A 484 52.15 53.90 -12.75
CA VAL A 484 52.97 52.70 -12.48
C VAL A 484 52.15 51.61 -11.79
N TYR A 485 52.16 50.41 -12.36
CA TYR A 485 51.48 49.22 -11.83
C TYR A 485 52.45 48.35 -11.02
N THR A 486 52.06 47.95 -9.81
CA THR A 486 52.90 47.16 -8.89
C THR A 486 52.15 45.94 -8.34
N SER A 487 52.84 44.80 -8.24
CA SER A 487 52.31 43.63 -7.52
C SER A 487 52.76 43.67 -6.06
N LEU A 488 51.83 43.59 -5.12
CA LEU A 488 52.13 43.63 -3.68
C LEU A 488 52.28 42.25 -3.04
N SER A 489 51.72 41.21 -3.67
CA SER A 489 51.69 39.85 -3.12
C SER A 489 52.72 38.93 -3.76
N ASN A 490 53.30 38.04 -2.95
CA ASN A 490 53.95 36.85 -3.49
C ASN A 490 52.88 35.84 -3.94
N ALA A 491 53.05 35.28 -5.13
CA ALA A 491 52.13 34.24 -5.61
C ALA A 491 52.19 32.99 -4.72
N PRO A 492 51.04 32.34 -4.42
CA PRO A 492 51.03 31.08 -3.70
C PRO A 492 51.78 30.01 -4.48
N SER A 493 52.30 28.99 -3.76
CA SER A 493 53.01 27.88 -4.41
C SER A 493 52.12 27.18 -5.43
N GLY A 494 52.56 27.14 -6.70
CA GLY A 494 51.78 26.60 -7.81
C GLY A 494 51.01 27.65 -8.63
N MET A 495 51.14 28.94 -8.31
CA MET A 495 50.61 30.04 -9.13
C MET A 495 51.73 31.04 -9.46
N SER A 496 51.62 31.76 -10.58
CA SER A 496 52.50 32.88 -10.92
C SER A 496 51.71 34.07 -11.44
N PHE A 497 52.13 35.26 -11.02
CA PHE A 497 51.60 36.55 -11.47
C PHE A 497 52.73 37.32 -12.14
N VAL A 498 52.56 37.64 -13.42
CA VAL A 498 53.53 38.42 -14.20
C VAL A 498 52.85 39.71 -14.62
N LEU A 499 53.27 40.84 -14.01
CA LEU A 499 52.71 42.16 -14.26
C LEU A 499 53.71 43.04 -15.02
N ASN A 500 53.28 43.63 -16.14
CA ASN A 500 54.03 44.69 -16.78
C ASN A 500 53.73 46.03 -16.11
N GLN A 501 54.73 46.61 -15.45
CA GLN A 501 54.59 47.80 -14.62
C GLN A 501 54.18 49.07 -15.37
N THR A 502 54.36 49.14 -16.69
CA THR A 502 54.02 50.33 -17.49
C THR A 502 52.70 50.14 -18.25
N THR A 503 52.41 48.93 -18.72
CA THR A 503 51.23 48.68 -19.55
C THR A 503 50.02 48.16 -18.77
N GLY A 504 50.22 47.71 -17.53
CA GLY A 504 49.18 47.08 -16.71
C GLY A 504 48.83 45.65 -17.16
N MET A 505 49.54 45.08 -18.14
CA MET A 505 49.27 43.71 -18.59
C MET A 505 49.64 42.70 -17.49
N LEU A 506 48.63 42.04 -16.93
CA LEU A 506 48.76 40.98 -15.95
C LEU A 506 48.57 39.62 -16.62
N GLN A 507 49.48 38.69 -16.37
CA GLN A 507 49.35 37.29 -16.74
C GLN A 507 49.32 36.43 -15.48
N ILE A 508 48.31 35.56 -15.39
CA ILE A 508 48.12 34.62 -14.30
C ILE A 508 48.33 33.21 -14.86
N ASN A 509 49.20 32.42 -14.23
CA ASN A 509 49.39 31.01 -14.58
C ASN A 509 49.24 30.15 -13.33
N THR A 510 48.64 28.98 -13.49
CA THR A 510 48.42 28.02 -12.40
C THR A 510 49.07 26.68 -12.76
N SER A 511 49.46 25.89 -11.76
CA SER A 511 49.96 24.54 -11.97
C SER A 511 48.82 23.53 -11.91
N VAL A 512 49.00 22.38 -12.57
CA VAL A 512 48.04 21.27 -12.55
C VAL A 512 47.83 20.67 -11.15
N SER A 513 48.74 20.95 -10.21
CA SER A 513 48.69 20.46 -8.83
C SER A 513 48.13 21.48 -7.84
N LEU A 514 47.77 22.68 -8.31
CA LEU A 514 47.19 23.70 -7.45
C LEU A 514 45.80 23.24 -7.01
N ALA A 515 45.55 23.28 -5.70
CA ALA A 515 44.27 22.87 -5.16
C ALA A 515 43.15 23.82 -5.63
N PRO A 516 41.94 23.31 -5.87
CA PRO A 516 40.79 24.17 -6.05
C PRO A 516 40.51 25.06 -4.84
N GLY A 517 39.89 26.21 -5.09
CA GLY A 517 39.58 27.20 -4.06
C GLY A 517 39.90 28.63 -4.49
N GLN A 518 39.62 29.58 -3.61
CA GLN A 518 39.86 31.00 -3.87
C GLN A 518 41.24 31.44 -3.36
N TYR A 519 41.93 32.20 -4.21
CA TYR A 519 43.21 32.81 -3.92
C TYR A 519 43.11 34.31 -4.16
N LYS A 520 43.58 35.12 -3.20
CA LYS A 520 43.63 36.57 -3.35
C LYS A 520 45.05 37.01 -3.68
N MET A 521 45.18 37.91 -4.64
CA MET A 521 46.42 38.65 -4.91
C MET A 521 46.14 40.14 -4.83
N TYR A 522 47.12 40.93 -4.39
CA TYR A 522 46.98 42.38 -4.31
C TYR A 522 47.87 43.06 -5.35
N VAL A 523 47.27 44.00 -6.08
CA VAL A 523 47.93 44.90 -7.03
C VAL A 523 47.78 46.33 -6.55
N ALA A 524 48.72 47.19 -6.92
CA ALA A 524 48.73 48.61 -6.61
C ALA A 524 48.99 49.46 -7.85
N VAL A 525 48.50 50.68 -7.83
CA VAL A 525 48.77 51.71 -8.82
C VAL A 525 49.16 53.02 -8.12
N SER A 526 50.16 53.70 -8.67
CA SER A 526 50.70 54.97 -8.15
C SER A 526 51.30 55.80 -9.28
N ASP A 527 51.52 57.09 -9.05
CA ASP A 527 52.26 57.93 -10.00
C ASP A 527 53.74 57.57 -10.04
N GLU A 528 54.39 57.95 -11.14
CA GLU A 528 55.81 57.72 -11.36
C GLU A 528 56.65 58.40 -10.28
N GLY A 529 57.39 57.60 -9.50
CA GLY A 529 58.29 58.08 -8.45
C GLY A 529 57.73 57.94 -7.03
N VAL A 530 56.45 57.58 -6.88
CA VAL A 530 55.89 57.19 -5.57
C VAL A 530 56.53 55.88 -5.12
N VAL A 531 57.09 55.87 -3.91
CA VAL A 531 57.69 54.67 -3.31
C VAL A 531 56.61 53.92 -2.55
N ILE A 532 56.32 52.69 -3.00
CA ILE A 532 55.45 51.75 -2.29
C ILE A 532 56.35 50.94 -1.34
N ASP A 533 56.28 51.23 -0.03
CA ASP A 533 56.94 50.40 0.98
C ASP A 533 56.20 49.07 1.10
N SER A 534 56.91 47.96 1.01
CA SER A 534 56.34 46.61 1.08
C SER A 534 55.89 46.20 2.49
N ASP A 535 56.17 47.03 3.51
CA ASP A 535 55.75 46.78 4.89
C ASP A 535 54.23 47.02 5.06
N THR A 536 53.48 46.00 4.67
CA THR A 536 52.09 45.80 5.04
C THR A 536 51.97 45.69 6.57
N ASN A 537 51.02 46.43 7.16
CA ASN A 537 50.51 46.12 8.51
C ASN A 537 50.08 44.63 8.55
N PRO A 538 50.10 43.91 9.69
CA PRO A 538 49.54 42.55 9.83
C PRO A 538 48.15 42.31 9.21
N ASN A 539 47.39 43.37 8.87
CA ASN A 539 46.12 43.32 8.14
C ASN A 539 46.22 43.53 6.61
N GLY A 540 47.42 43.66 6.02
CA GLY A 540 47.61 43.79 4.57
C GLY A 540 47.40 45.19 3.97
N ILE A 541 47.17 46.21 4.79
CA ILE A 541 46.84 47.58 4.34
C ILE A 541 48.11 48.35 3.93
N LEU A 542 48.11 48.90 2.71
CA LEU A 542 49.01 49.99 2.34
C LEU A 542 48.47 51.29 2.95
N THR A 543 49.25 51.95 3.81
CA THR A 543 48.86 53.22 4.44
C THR A 543 49.29 54.44 3.65
N ASN A 544 49.84 54.26 2.43
CA ASN A 544 50.26 55.37 1.59
C ASN A 544 49.04 55.96 0.87
N PRO A 545 48.60 57.20 1.19
CA PRO A 545 47.41 57.81 0.60
C PRO A 545 47.56 58.12 -0.90
N LEU A 546 48.79 58.08 -1.43
CA LEU A 546 49.14 58.29 -2.85
C LEU A 546 49.08 57.00 -3.69
N VAL A 547 48.62 55.89 -3.11
CA VAL A 547 48.57 54.59 -3.77
C VAL A 547 47.15 54.06 -3.68
N ASP A 548 46.64 53.59 -4.81
CA ASP A 548 45.46 52.73 -4.82
C ASP A 548 45.90 51.26 -4.90
N TYR A 549 45.22 50.38 -4.17
CA TYR A 549 45.45 48.94 -4.21
C TYR A 549 44.14 48.16 -4.22
N GLN A 550 44.11 47.10 -5.02
CA GLN A 550 42.95 46.25 -5.21
C GLN A 550 43.31 44.77 -5.06
N ALA A 551 42.37 43.99 -4.53
CA ALA A 551 42.46 42.54 -4.51
C ALA A 551 41.91 41.95 -5.82
N ILE A 552 42.61 40.99 -6.39
CA ILE A 552 42.12 40.15 -7.48
C ILE A 552 41.84 38.77 -6.90
N THR A 553 40.58 38.35 -6.97
CA THR A 553 40.19 37.00 -6.56
C THR A 553 40.33 36.04 -7.75
N VAL A 554 41.22 35.07 -7.58
CA VAL A 554 41.43 33.97 -8.52
C VAL A 554 40.79 32.71 -7.94
N THR A 555 39.70 32.25 -8.54
CA THR A 555 39.04 30.99 -8.21
C THR A 555 39.63 29.87 -9.05
N ILE A 556 40.20 28.86 -8.39
CA ILE A 556 40.56 27.61 -9.06
C ILE A 556 39.35 26.69 -9.02
N ALA A 557 38.80 26.41 -10.19
CA ALA A 557 37.58 25.65 -10.38
C ALA A 557 37.70 24.23 -9.79
N ASN A 558 36.60 23.77 -9.21
CA ASN A 558 36.39 22.38 -8.81
C ASN A 558 35.69 21.60 -9.92
N PRO A 559 35.85 20.27 -9.99
CA PRO A 559 34.89 19.42 -10.70
C PRO A 559 33.49 19.59 -10.11
N SER A 560 32.46 19.42 -10.94
CA SER A 560 31.07 19.40 -10.48
C SER A 560 30.82 18.24 -9.51
N SER A 561 29.83 18.39 -8.63
CA SER A 561 29.40 17.34 -7.69
C SER A 561 28.07 16.78 -8.16
N LEU A 562 28.08 15.52 -8.59
CA LEU A 562 26.88 14.81 -9.01
C LEU A 562 26.23 14.07 -7.82
N VAL A 563 24.91 14.05 -7.79
CA VAL A 563 24.06 13.43 -6.78
C VAL A 563 23.35 12.23 -7.40
N ASN A 564 23.14 11.18 -6.62
CA ASN A 564 22.44 10.00 -7.13
C ASN A 564 20.93 10.28 -7.29
N ASP A 565 20.35 9.76 -8.37
CA ASP A 565 18.93 9.92 -8.69
C ASP A 565 18.13 8.65 -8.46
N THR A 566 16.83 8.84 -8.28
CA THR A 566 15.83 7.76 -8.35
C THR A 566 14.65 8.21 -9.18
N VAL A 567 14.34 7.45 -10.22
CA VAL A 567 13.22 7.72 -11.15
C VAL A 567 12.24 6.55 -11.06
N ASN A 568 10.98 6.85 -10.78
CA ASN A 568 9.89 5.87 -10.88
C ASN A 568 9.26 5.99 -12.25
N LEU A 569 9.12 4.87 -12.94
CA LEU A 569 8.46 4.77 -14.22
C LEU A 569 7.60 3.50 -14.25
N THR A 570 6.78 3.39 -15.29
CA THR A 570 6.08 2.15 -15.62
C THR A 570 6.77 1.48 -16.80
N GLU A 571 6.50 0.20 -16.99
CA GLU A 571 6.89 -0.50 -18.22
C GLU A 571 6.17 0.05 -19.47
N ASP A 572 6.56 -0.47 -20.65
CA ASP A 572 6.02 -0.21 -22.00
C ASP A 572 6.07 1.21 -22.56
N ALA A 573 6.46 2.20 -21.77
CA ALA A 573 6.59 3.58 -22.20
C ALA A 573 7.98 4.16 -21.94
N PRO A 574 8.57 4.89 -22.90
CA PRO A 574 9.79 5.63 -22.65
C PRO A 574 9.53 6.78 -21.66
N VAL A 575 10.48 7.01 -20.75
CA VAL A 575 10.43 8.13 -19.80
C VAL A 575 11.61 9.07 -20.04
N VAL A 576 11.29 10.36 -20.12
CA VAL A 576 12.26 11.45 -20.23
C VAL A 576 12.43 12.11 -18.85
N PHE A 577 13.67 12.27 -18.41
CA PHE A 577 13.99 12.93 -17.15
C PHE A 577 15.36 13.62 -17.24
N SER A 578 15.61 14.59 -16.36
CA SER A 578 16.92 15.24 -16.27
C SER A 578 17.65 14.76 -15.01
N PRO A 579 18.75 14.00 -15.13
CA PRO A 579 19.56 13.61 -13.97
C PRO A 579 20.35 14.80 -13.40
N LEU A 580 20.54 15.88 -14.18
CA LEU A 580 21.34 17.04 -13.75
C LEU A 580 20.58 18.00 -12.81
N GLY A 581 19.28 17.78 -12.58
CA GLY A 581 18.41 18.73 -11.89
C GLY A 581 18.70 18.94 -10.40
N ASN A 582 19.36 17.97 -9.75
CA ASN A 582 19.77 18.03 -8.34
C ASN A 582 21.31 18.15 -8.17
N ASP A 583 22.05 18.26 -9.27
CA ASP A 583 23.50 18.31 -9.28
C ASP A 583 24.03 19.73 -9.03
N ASN A 584 25.26 19.83 -8.52
CA ASN A 584 25.91 21.11 -8.24
C ASN A 584 27.07 21.36 -9.22
N THR A 585 27.00 22.46 -9.97
CA THR A 585 28.03 22.93 -10.93
C THR A 585 29.30 23.45 -10.26
N ALA A 586 29.30 23.60 -8.94
CA ALA A 586 30.35 24.20 -8.12
C ALA A 586 30.69 25.64 -8.54
N ASN A 587 31.64 25.81 -9.47
CA ASN A 587 32.12 27.11 -9.94
C ASN A 587 32.07 27.24 -11.46
N GLY A 588 31.54 26.25 -12.19
CA GLY A 588 31.43 26.31 -13.65
C GLY A 588 30.30 25.46 -14.18
N ASP A 589 29.61 25.96 -15.20
CA ASP A 589 28.41 25.34 -15.75
C ASP A 589 28.70 23.99 -16.41
N PHE A 590 27.67 23.13 -16.48
CA PHE A 590 27.77 21.83 -17.14
C PHE A 590 27.97 21.99 -18.65
N GLU A 591 28.96 21.29 -19.20
CA GLU A 591 29.13 21.16 -20.64
C GLU A 591 28.35 19.94 -21.13
N LEU A 592 27.10 20.16 -21.55
CA LEU A 592 26.16 19.10 -21.91
C LEU A 592 26.69 18.14 -22.97
N ASP A 593 27.54 18.59 -23.90
CA ASP A 593 28.18 17.76 -24.92
C ASP A 593 29.24 16.77 -24.36
N THR A 594 29.63 16.92 -23.08
CA THR A 594 30.60 16.04 -22.40
C THR A 594 29.95 14.95 -21.56
N PHE A 595 28.60 14.94 -21.47
CA PHE A 595 27.86 13.91 -20.76
C PHE A 595 28.19 12.53 -21.33
N ARG A 596 28.52 11.59 -20.45
CA ARG A 596 28.79 10.21 -20.85
C ARG A 596 28.26 9.22 -19.83
N VAL A 597 27.64 8.17 -20.34
CA VAL A 597 27.28 7.00 -19.55
C VAL A 597 28.53 6.16 -19.33
N THR A 598 28.96 6.04 -18.07
CA THR A 598 30.16 5.28 -17.67
C THR A 598 29.84 3.81 -17.39
N SER A 599 28.58 3.51 -17.06
CA SER A 599 28.05 2.15 -16.95
C SER A 599 26.62 2.15 -17.49
N SER A 600 26.38 1.45 -18.59
CA SER A 600 25.05 1.29 -19.18
C SER A 600 24.11 0.49 -18.26
N PRO A 601 22.78 0.68 -18.37
CA PRO A 601 21.82 -0.18 -17.69
C PRO A 601 21.96 -1.62 -18.20
N THR A 602 21.66 -2.59 -17.33
CA THR A 602 21.72 -4.02 -17.70
C THR A 602 20.59 -4.45 -18.63
N VAL A 603 19.50 -3.69 -18.66
CA VAL A 603 18.26 -3.95 -19.40
C VAL A 603 17.68 -2.62 -19.90
N GLY A 604 17.10 -2.61 -21.09
CA GLY A 604 16.51 -1.42 -21.73
C GLY A 604 17.50 -0.57 -22.52
N GLU A 605 16.98 0.47 -23.18
CA GLU A 605 17.76 1.39 -24.00
C GLU A 605 17.79 2.79 -23.37
N LEU A 606 18.92 3.48 -23.52
CA LEU A 606 19.13 4.83 -22.98
C LEU A 606 19.64 5.75 -24.10
N SER A 607 19.01 6.91 -24.26
CA SER A 607 19.50 8.00 -25.10
C SER A 607 19.61 9.30 -24.30
N TYR A 608 20.51 10.17 -24.73
CA TYR A 608 20.75 11.48 -24.11
C TYR A 608 20.67 12.56 -25.19
N ASP A 609 19.96 13.64 -24.90
CA ASP A 609 19.90 14.83 -25.75
C ASP A 609 20.83 15.91 -25.19
N SER A 610 21.94 16.19 -25.90
CA SER A 610 22.91 17.20 -25.46
C SER A 610 22.43 18.64 -25.60
N THR A 611 21.29 18.87 -26.27
CA THR A 611 20.66 20.19 -26.38
C THR A 611 19.82 20.51 -25.15
N THR A 612 19.09 19.52 -24.61
CA THR A 612 18.18 19.71 -23.48
C THR A 612 18.78 19.23 -22.15
N GLY A 613 19.79 18.36 -22.17
CA GLY A 613 20.35 17.73 -20.97
C GLY A 613 19.45 16.62 -20.41
N GLU A 614 18.49 16.14 -21.20
CA GLU A 614 17.55 15.09 -20.79
C GLU A 614 18.03 13.70 -21.21
N VAL A 615 17.73 12.72 -20.36
CA VAL A 615 17.92 11.30 -20.63
C VAL A 615 16.55 10.68 -20.90
N THR A 616 16.45 9.92 -21.99
CA THR A 616 15.32 9.04 -22.26
C THR A 616 15.70 7.61 -21.96
N TYR A 617 14.94 6.95 -21.09
CA TYR A 617 15.06 5.50 -20.86
C TYR A 617 13.82 4.79 -21.40
N THR A 618 14.05 3.74 -22.19
CA THR A 618 13.00 2.87 -22.72
C THR A 618 13.17 1.48 -22.09
N PRO A 619 12.29 1.06 -21.15
CA PRO A 619 12.29 -0.32 -20.69
C PRO A 619 11.92 -1.26 -21.84
N PRO A 620 12.41 -2.51 -21.88
CA PRO A 620 11.83 -3.53 -22.75
C PRO A 620 10.35 -3.74 -22.41
N ALA A 621 9.59 -4.24 -23.38
CA ALA A 621 8.21 -4.67 -23.12
C ALA A 621 8.19 -5.67 -21.96
N ASP A 622 7.20 -5.52 -21.09
CA ASP A 622 6.88 -6.42 -19.97
C ASP A 622 8.00 -6.53 -18.91
N TYR A 623 8.98 -5.61 -18.91
CA TYR A 623 10.04 -5.57 -17.89
C TYR A 623 9.63 -4.70 -16.70
N ASN A 624 9.51 -5.34 -15.54
CA ASN A 624 9.42 -4.68 -14.24
C ASN A 624 10.65 -4.97 -13.35
N GLY A 625 10.99 -4.01 -12.49
CA GLY A 625 12.10 -4.15 -11.54
C GLY A 625 13.04 -2.95 -11.51
N SER A 626 14.12 -3.08 -10.74
CA SER A 626 15.12 -2.03 -10.59
C SER A 626 16.30 -2.24 -11.52
N VAL A 627 16.66 -1.20 -12.27
CA VAL A 627 17.86 -1.14 -13.08
C VAL A 627 18.60 0.17 -12.79
N SER A 628 19.91 0.18 -12.99
CA SER A 628 20.73 1.37 -12.72
C SER A 628 21.75 1.60 -13.81
N PHE A 629 22.08 2.86 -14.06
CA PHE A 629 23.22 3.28 -14.88
C PHE A 629 24.04 4.33 -14.14
N GLN A 630 25.29 4.54 -14.56
CA GLN A 630 26.13 5.61 -14.04
C GLN A 630 26.52 6.57 -15.16
N TYR A 631 26.55 7.86 -14.84
CA TYR A 631 26.99 8.91 -15.76
C TYR A 631 28.04 9.80 -15.12
N THR A 632 28.80 10.49 -15.97
CA THR A 632 29.62 11.64 -15.58
C THR A 632 29.52 12.72 -16.64
N ILE A 633 29.85 13.94 -16.27
CA ILE A 633 29.84 15.13 -17.11
C ILE A 633 30.99 16.04 -16.67
N ALA A 634 31.56 16.80 -17.59
CA ALA A 634 32.51 17.85 -17.27
C ALA A 634 31.83 19.21 -17.20
N ASN A 635 32.43 20.14 -16.47
CA ASN A 635 32.05 21.55 -16.54
C ASN A 635 32.76 22.28 -17.69
N GLU A 636 32.46 23.57 -17.87
CA GLU A 636 33.05 24.48 -18.86
C GLU A 636 34.58 24.58 -18.79
N PHE A 637 35.15 24.24 -17.63
CA PHE A 637 36.59 24.18 -17.42
C PHE A 637 37.22 22.85 -17.88
N GLY A 638 36.41 21.90 -18.34
CA GLY A 638 36.80 20.55 -18.73
C GLY A 638 37.16 19.66 -17.54
N LEU A 639 36.66 19.98 -16.33
CA LEU A 639 36.88 19.18 -15.13
C LEU A 639 35.78 18.15 -15.00
N GLU A 640 36.16 16.88 -15.11
CA GLU A 640 35.22 15.75 -15.06
C GLU A 640 34.78 15.44 -13.62
N ALA A 641 33.46 15.33 -13.42
CA ALA A 641 32.90 14.98 -12.13
C ALA A 641 33.10 13.50 -11.77
N THR A 642 33.02 13.18 -10.48
CA THR A 642 32.91 11.78 -10.04
C THR A 642 31.55 11.21 -10.49
N PRO A 643 31.49 9.99 -11.07
CA PRO A 643 30.23 9.46 -11.58
C PRO A 643 29.11 9.35 -10.52
N ALA A 644 27.89 9.70 -10.91
CA ALA A 644 26.67 9.48 -10.13
C ALA A 644 25.89 8.27 -10.66
N THR A 645 25.08 7.67 -9.78
CA THR A 645 24.21 6.53 -10.11
C THR A 645 22.77 7.00 -10.21
N VAL A 646 22.12 6.66 -11.34
CA VAL A 646 20.68 6.80 -11.52
C VAL A 646 20.04 5.43 -11.30
N THR A 647 19.10 5.35 -10.36
CA THR A 647 18.29 4.15 -10.11
C THR A 647 16.92 4.32 -10.75
N LEU A 648 16.58 3.43 -11.66
CA LEU A 648 15.30 3.37 -12.35
C LEU A 648 14.45 2.27 -11.69
N LEU A 649 13.26 2.62 -11.23
CA LEU A 649 12.30 1.71 -10.61
C LEU A 649 11.12 1.55 -11.58
N VAL A 650 11.11 0.45 -12.32
CA VAL A 650 10.06 0.13 -13.30
C VAL A 650 8.95 -0.64 -12.60
N ALA A 651 7.79 -0.01 -12.45
CA ALA A 651 6.58 -0.61 -11.93
C ALA A 651 5.85 -1.37 -13.04
N ALA A 652 5.22 -2.48 -12.66
CA ALA A 652 4.40 -3.24 -13.59
C ALA A 652 3.11 -2.47 -13.96
N ILE A 653 2.66 -2.60 -15.21
CA ILE A 653 1.34 -2.21 -15.70
C ILE A 653 0.61 -3.49 -16.08
N ASN A 654 -0.63 -3.61 -15.64
CA ASN A 654 -1.51 -4.73 -16.01
C ASN A 654 -1.59 -4.88 -17.54
N ASP A 655 -1.54 -6.10 -18.06
CA ASP A 655 -1.73 -6.50 -19.44
C ASP A 655 -3.04 -7.28 -19.62
N ALA A 656 -3.49 -7.45 -20.86
CA ALA A 656 -4.74 -8.15 -21.14
C ALA A 656 -4.52 -9.67 -21.18
N PRO A 657 -5.40 -10.49 -20.58
CA PRO A 657 -5.33 -11.94 -20.73
C PRO A 657 -5.65 -12.36 -22.18
N GLU A 658 -5.24 -13.56 -22.59
CA GLU A 658 -5.63 -14.18 -23.87
C GLU A 658 -6.45 -15.45 -23.61
N ALA A 659 -7.76 -15.38 -23.86
CA ALA A 659 -8.66 -16.52 -23.72
C ALA A 659 -8.76 -17.32 -25.04
N PHE A 660 -8.72 -18.65 -24.99
CA PHE A 660 -8.79 -19.54 -26.14
C PHE A 660 -10.00 -20.47 -26.07
N ASP A 661 -10.63 -20.73 -27.22
CA ASP A 661 -11.82 -21.59 -27.29
C ASP A 661 -11.58 -23.01 -26.73
N ASP A 662 -12.57 -23.52 -26.00
CA ASP A 662 -12.53 -24.81 -25.33
C ASP A 662 -13.44 -25.87 -25.98
N VAL A 663 -13.04 -27.14 -25.81
CA VAL A 663 -13.87 -28.29 -26.15
C VAL A 663 -13.89 -29.30 -24.99
N PHE A 664 -15.08 -29.59 -24.48
CA PHE A 664 -15.30 -30.55 -23.40
C PHE A 664 -16.38 -31.59 -23.75
N HIS A 665 -16.48 -32.60 -22.89
CA HIS A 665 -17.56 -33.58 -22.89
C HIS A 665 -18.28 -33.52 -21.55
N ALA A 666 -19.60 -33.68 -21.56
CA ALA A 666 -20.40 -33.72 -20.34
C ALA A 666 -21.40 -34.87 -20.38
N ASP A 667 -21.75 -35.38 -19.21
CA ASP A 667 -22.79 -36.38 -19.04
C ASP A 667 -24.16 -35.70 -19.06
N ARG A 668 -25.11 -36.27 -19.80
CA ARG A 668 -26.51 -35.82 -19.93
C ARG A 668 -27.22 -35.64 -18.59
N GLU A 669 -26.86 -36.43 -17.57
CA GLU A 669 -27.58 -36.49 -16.29
C GLU A 669 -26.77 -35.97 -15.10
N SER A 670 -25.59 -35.36 -15.33
CA SER A 670 -24.80 -34.82 -14.22
C SER A 670 -24.05 -33.52 -14.55
N ALA A 671 -23.77 -32.76 -13.50
CA ALA A 671 -22.97 -31.55 -13.59
C ALA A 671 -21.50 -31.91 -13.88
N THR A 672 -20.88 -31.21 -14.83
CA THR A 672 -19.48 -31.38 -15.20
C THR A 672 -18.71 -30.10 -14.92
N LEU A 673 -17.57 -30.21 -14.23
CA LEU A 673 -16.65 -29.09 -14.03
C LEU A 673 -15.73 -28.93 -15.24
N LEU A 674 -15.75 -27.73 -15.83
CA LEU A 674 -15.04 -27.40 -17.06
C LEU A 674 -13.84 -26.49 -16.72
N PRO A 675 -12.59 -26.98 -16.84
CA PRO A 675 -11.38 -26.22 -16.55
C PRO A 675 -11.03 -25.29 -17.71
N VAL A 676 -11.82 -24.23 -17.90
CA VAL A 676 -11.70 -23.28 -19.02
C VAL A 676 -10.39 -22.49 -19.02
N LEU A 677 -9.78 -22.24 -17.85
CA LEU A 677 -8.52 -21.47 -17.80
C LEU A 677 -7.26 -22.28 -18.16
N ARG A 678 -7.39 -23.53 -18.65
CA ARG A 678 -6.24 -24.42 -18.84
C ARG A 678 -5.42 -24.10 -20.09
N ASN A 679 -6.10 -23.67 -21.14
CA ASN A 679 -5.53 -23.25 -22.43
C ASN A 679 -5.32 -21.73 -22.50
N ASP A 680 -5.93 -20.96 -21.60
CA ASP A 680 -5.83 -19.50 -21.52
C ASP A 680 -4.45 -19.02 -21.06
N ASP A 681 -3.98 -17.94 -21.68
CA ASP A 681 -2.86 -17.16 -21.19
C ASP A 681 -3.38 -16.09 -20.23
N LYS A 682 -2.78 -16.02 -19.04
CA LYS A 682 -3.24 -15.15 -17.96
C LYS A 682 -2.64 -13.74 -18.03
N GLY A 683 -1.78 -13.46 -19.01
CA GLY A 683 -1.04 -12.20 -19.13
C GLY A 683 0.46 -12.44 -19.10
N ALA A 684 1.25 -11.36 -19.09
CA ALA A 684 2.71 -11.46 -19.07
C ALA A 684 3.23 -12.18 -17.80
N GLU A 685 4.44 -12.77 -17.85
CA GLU A 685 5.00 -13.56 -16.73
C GLU A 685 5.12 -12.75 -15.42
N ASN A 686 5.23 -11.42 -15.52
CA ASN A 686 5.31 -10.48 -14.41
C ASN A 686 3.97 -10.30 -13.65
N GLU A 687 2.86 -10.81 -14.20
CA GLU A 687 1.48 -10.72 -13.68
C GLU A 687 0.93 -12.06 -13.17
N LEU A 688 1.78 -13.08 -13.03
CA LEU A 688 1.39 -14.44 -12.64
C LEU A 688 0.57 -14.54 -11.32
N TYR A 689 0.59 -13.50 -10.49
CA TYR A 689 -0.13 -13.42 -9.22
C TYR A 689 -1.39 -12.57 -9.25
N ASP A 690 -1.70 -11.92 -10.37
CA ASP A 690 -2.91 -11.11 -10.47
C ASP A 690 -4.15 -12.00 -10.54
N PRO A 691 -5.23 -11.64 -9.83
CA PRO A 691 -6.38 -12.50 -9.66
C PRO A 691 -7.23 -12.50 -10.93
N VAL A 692 -7.02 -13.52 -11.77
CA VAL A 692 -7.91 -13.81 -12.90
C VAL A 692 -9.27 -14.29 -12.40
N ILE A 693 -10.35 -13.64 -12.83
CA ILE A 693 -11.72 -14.03 -12.54
C ILE A 693 -12.46 -14.46 -13.82
N ILE A 694 -13.27 -15.51 -13.69
CA ILE A 694 -14.19 -15.94 -14.75
C ILE A 694 -15.49 -15.17 -14.61
N VAL A 695 -15.90 -14.50 -15.69
CA VAL A 695 -17.20 -13.84 -15.79
C VAL A 695 -18.05 -14.56 -16.83
N LEU A 696 -19.26 -14.96 -16.43
CA LEU A 696 -20.26 -15.54 -17.31
C LEU A 696 -21.20 -14.45 -17.83
N PRO A 697 -21.26 -14.19 -19.15
CA PRO A 697 -22.23 -13.26 -19.73
C PRO A 697 -23.69 -13.71 -19.56
N SER A 698 -23.90 -15.02 -19.38
CA SER A 698 -25.20 -15.66 -19.20
C SER A 698 -25.08 -16.80 -18.19
N ALA A 699 -26.10 -17.00 -17.35
CA ALA A 699 -26.21 -18.15 -16.46
C ALA A 699 -26.66 -19.45 -17.18
N TYR A 700 -26.92 -19.36 -18.49
CA TYR A 700 -27.37 -20.47 -19.32
C TYR A 700 -26.56 -20.56 -20.62
N SER A 701 -26.29 -21.80 -21.05
CA SER A 701 -25.71 -22.10 -22.36
C SER A 701 -26.71 -21.96 -23.51
N ASN A 702 -26.26 -22.09 -24.75
CA ASN A 702 -27.11 -21.91 -25.93
C ASN A 702 -28.19 -22.98 -26.06
N ALA A 703 -27.94 -24.21 -25.60
CA ALA A 703 -28.93 -25.28 -25.54
C ALA A 703 -29.68 -25.36 -24.18
N GLY A 704 -29.51 -24.37 -23.30
CA GLY A 704 -30.32 -24.22 -22.09
C GLY A 704 -29.81 -24.97 -20.84
N GLY A 705 -28.58 -25.49 -20.86
CA GLY A 705 -27.89 -25.95 -19.65
C GLY A 705 -27.55 -24.79 -18.71
N THR A 706 -27.38 -25.06 -17.42
CA THR A 706 -27.03 -24.05 -16.41
C THR A 706 -25.51 -23.94 -16.24
N LEU A 707 -25.03 -22.71 -16.03
CA LEU A 707 -23.62 -22.37 -15.87
C LEU A 707 -23.40 -21.68 -14.52
N VAL A 708 -22.46 -22.18 -13.73
CA VAL A 708 -22.07 -21.60 -12.44
C VAL A 708 -20.56 -21.55 -12.34
N VAL A 709 -19.99 -20.40 -11.98
CA VAL A 709 -18.55 -20.31 -11.69
C VAL A 709 -18.27 -20.93 -10.32
N VAL A 710 -17.40 -21.93 -10.27
CA VAL A 710 -16.98 -22.63 -9.05
C VAL A 710 -15.45 -22.59 -8.98
N GLY A 711 -14.93 -21.66 -8.18
CA GLY A 711 -13.49 -21.42 -8.11
C GLY A 711 -12.94 -20.88 -9.43
N ASP A 712 -12.00 -21.60 -10.03
CA ASP A 712 -11.34 -21.32 -11.31
C ASP A 712 -11.91 -22.15 -12.47
N GLN A 713 -13.11 -22.70 -12.30
CA GLN A 713 -13.80 -23.55 -13.27
C GLN A 713 -15.25 -23.13 -13.48
N ILE A 714 -15.86 -23.64 -14.55
CA ILE A 714 -17.29 -23.48 -14.80
C ILE A 714 -17.97 -24.83 -14.59
N GLU A 715 -18.88 -24.91 -13.63
CA GLU A 715 -19.81 -26.03 -13.49
C GLU A 715 -20.91 -25.88 -14.54
N TYR A 716 -20.96 -26.84 -15.46
CA TYR A 716 -21.97 -26.93 -16.51
C TYR A 716 -22.91 -28.11 -16.23
N THR A 717 -24.21 -27.84 -16.15
CA THR A 717 -25.24 -28.89 -16.06
C THR A 717 -26.09 -28.82 -17.33
N PRO A 718 -26.10 -29.86 -18.18
CA PRO A 718 -26.95 -29.87 -19.38
C PRO A 718 -28.44 -29.69 -19.05
N GLN A 719 -29.21 -29.21 -20.02
CA GLN A 719 -30.66 -29.28 -19.91
C GLN A 719 -31.10 -30.75 -19.86
N GLY A 720 -32.04 -31.10 -18.97
CA GLY A 720 -32.58 -32.45 -18.90
C GLY A 720 -33.01 -32.97 -20.28
N ASP A 721 -32.64 -34.21 -20.59
CA ASP A 721 -32.85 -34.87 -21.87
C ASP A 721 -32.05 -34.35 -23.08
N PHE A 722 -31.13 -33.40 -22.91
CA PHE A 722 -30.30 -32.90 -24.01
C PHE A 722 -29.10 -33.81 -24.30
N THR A 723 -28.93 -34.22 -25.56
CA THR A 723 -27.73 -34.87 -26.09
C THR A 723 -27.23 -34.14 -27.33
N GLY A 724 -25.92 -34.07 -27.52
CA GLY A 724 -25.27 -33.40 -28.64
C GLY A 724 -24.51 -32.15 -28.22
N THR A 725 -24.14 -31.33 -29.20
CA THR A 725 -23.26 -30.18 -28.98
C THR A 725 -24.00 -28.95 -28.44
N ASP A 726 -23.55 -28.45 -27.29
CA ASP A 726 -23.90 -27.17 -26.70
C ASP A 726 -22.72 -26.20 -26.76
N THR A 727 -22.99 -24.90 -26.73
CA THR A 727 -21.96 -23.85 -26.73
C THR A 727 -22.32 -22.70 -25.79
N PHE A 728 -21.32 -22.05 -25.21
CA PHE A 728 -21.48 -20.80 -24.47
C PHE A 728 -20.18 -20.00 -24.50
N THR A 729 -20.18 -18.76 -24.00
CA THR A 729 -18.98 -17.92 -23.90
C THR A 729 -18.66 -17.63 -22.45
N TYR A 730 -17.37 -17.43 -22.15
CA TYR A 730 -16.90 -16.92 -20.88
C TYR A 730 -15.89 -15.79 -21.12
N ILE A 731 -15.75 -14.93 -20.11
CA ILE A 731 -14.80 -13.83 -20.11
C ILE A 731 -13.76 -14.11 -19.04
N VAL A 732 -12.49 -14.04 -19.42
CA VAL A 732 -11.34 -13.95 -18.52
C VAL A 732 -11.12 -12.47 -18.24
N ASN A 733 -11.30 -12.05 -16.99
CA ASN A 733 -11.03 -10.68 -16.58
C ASN A 733 -9.83 -10.68 -15.63
N ASP A 734 -8.82 -9.89 -15.97
CA ASP A 734 -7.75 -9.53 -15.06
C ASP A 734 -7.83 -8.04 -14.76
N SER A 735 -8.29 -7.71 -13.55
CA SER A 735 -8.26 -6.36 -12.98
C SER A 735 -8.82 -5.24 -13.87
N GLY A 736 -9.75 -5.58 -14.78
CA GLY A 736 -10.42 -4.64 -15.68
C GLY A 736 -10.10 -4.80 -17.17
N MET A 737 -9.13 -5.64 -17.55
CA MET A 737 -8.92 -6.06 -18.94
C MET A 737 -9.53 -7.44 -19.21
N GLU A 738 -10.20 -7.57 -20.36
CA GLU A 738 -11.09 -8.70 -20.64
C GLU A 738 -10.73 -9.38 -21.96
N SER A 739 -10.79 -10.71 -21.95
CA SER A 739 -10.69 -11.56 -23.13
C SER A 739 -11.82 -12.57 -23.14
N THR A 740 -12.38 -12.86 -24.31
CA THR A 740 -13.59 -13.71 -24.46
C THR A 740 -13.26 -14.94 -25.27
N ALA A 741 -13.68 -16.11 -24.78
CA ALA A 741 -13.57 -17.39 -25.49
C ALA A 741 -14.90 -18.16 -25.50
N THR A 742 -15.01 -19.11 -26.42
CA THR A 742 -16.17 -19.97 -26.60
C THR A 742 -15.88 -21.36 -26.06
N VAL A 743 -16.78 -21.87 -25.22
CA VAL A 743 -16.79 -23.27 -24.80
C VAL A 743 -17.75 -24.05 -25.67
N THR A 744 -17.28 -25.17 -26.22
CA THR A 744 -18.09 -26.19 -26.90
C THR A 744 -18.15 -27.43 -26.02
N VAL A 745 -19.35 -27.88 -25.66
CA VAL A 745 -19.55 -29.09 -24.85
C VAL A 745 -20.34 -30.12 -25.65
N ASP A 746 -19.81 -31.32 -25.82
CA ASP A 746 -20.59 -32.43 -26.39
C ASP A 746 -21.18 -33.32 -25.29
N VAL A 747 -22.51 -33.33 -25.20
CA VAL A 747 -23.28 -33.98 -24.12
C VAL A 747 -23.68 -35.40 -24.52
N ARG A 748 -23.31 -36.41 -23.71
CA ARG A 748 -23.48 -37.86 -23.99
C ARG A 748 -23.97 -38.67 -22.77
N ASP A 749 -24.36 -39.93 -22.96
CA ASP A 749 -24.69 -40.88 -21.87
C ASP A 749 -23.41 -41.53 -21.26
N ALA A 750 -23.50 -42.11 -20.04
CA ALA A 750 -22.35 -42.63 -19.28
C ALA A 750 -21.89 -44.07 -19.62
N SER A 751 -20.58 -44.34 -19.64
CA SER A 751 -19.99 -45.70 -19.73
C SER A 751 -19.82 -46.35 -18.34
N GLN A 752 -20.18 -47.65 -18.17
CA GLN A 752 -20.37 -48.27 -16.85
C GLN A 752 -19.83 -49.71 -16.70
N PHE A 753 -19.30 -50.05 -15.51
CA PHE A 753 -19.08 -51.41 -14.99
C PHE A 753 -20.19 -51.78 -14.00
N THR A 754 -20.72 -53.00 -14.09
CA THR A 754 -21.73 -53.52 -13.15
C THR A 754 -21.34 -54.90 -12.64
N PHE A 755 -21.57 -55.20 -11.36
CA PHE A 755 -21.24 -56.47 -10.74
C PHE A 755 -22.49 -57.26 -10.38
N THR A 756 -22.42 -58.58 -10.48
CA THR A 756 -23.49 -59.49 -10.00
C THR A 756 -22.88 -60.72 -9.32
N ALA A 757 -23.47 -61.17 -8.21
CA ALA A 757 -23.03 -62.37 -7.49
C ALA A 757 -24.08 -63.48 -7.63
N VAL A 758 -23.71 -64.62 -8.20
CA VAL A 758 -24.65 -65.71 -8.53
C VAL A 758 -24.04 -67.08 -8.21
N LYS A 759 -24.81 -68.01 -7.61
CA LYS A 759 -24.39 -69.38 -7.31
C LYS A 759 -24.04 -70.13 -8.60
N ASP A 760 -24.94 -70.01 -9.58
CA ASP A 760 -24.80 -70.56 -10.93
C ASP A 760 -24.45 -69.46 -11.94
N ALA A 761 -23.47 -69.73 -12.80
CA ALA A 761 -23.03 -68.71 -13.76
C ALA A 761 -24.10 -68.38 -14.79
N THR A 762 -24.27 -67.09 -15.07
CA THR A 762 -25.19 -66.58 -16.09
C THR A 762 -24.80 -67.08 -17.47
N SER A 763 -25.80 -67.56 -18.21
CA SER A 763 -25.63 -67.93 -19.62
C SER A 763 -25.66 -66.67 -20.48
N VAL A 764 -24.62 -66.49 -21.29
CA VAL A 764 -24.48 -65.38 -22.26
C VAL A 764 -24.45 -65.91 -23.68
N ASP A 765 -24.69 -65.03 -24.67
CA ASP A 765 -24.56 -65.40 -26.08
C ASP A 765 -23.08 -65.61 -26.50
N SER A 766 -22.86 -65.89 -27.79
CA SER A 766 -21.51 -66.14 -28.33
C SER A 766 -20.56 -64.94 -28.22
N ASN A 767 -21.07 -63.73 -27.98
CA ASN A 767 -20.31 -62.50 -27.82
C ASN A 767 -20.33 -62.00 -26.37
N GLY A 768 -20.92 -62.75 -25.44
CA GLY A 768 -20.97 -62.38 -24.04
C GLY A 768 -22.08 -61.40 -23.71
N ALA A 769 -23.00 -61.11 -24.63
CA ALA A 769 -24.06 -60.13 -24.44
C ALA A 769 -25.25 -60.72 -23.67
N ALA A 770 -25.89 -59.85 -22.88
CA ALA A 770 -27.18 -60.10 -22.23
C ALA A 770 -28.10 -58.87 -22.39
N ILE A 771 -29.39 -59.12 -22.63
CA ILE A 771 -30.40 -58.06 -22.85
C ILE A 771 -30.75 -57.35 -21.52
N SER A 772 -30.62 -58.05 -20.39
CA SER A 772 -30.79 -57.52 -19.04
C SER A 772 -29.64 -57.99 -18.15
N LEU A 773 -29.32 -57.23 -17.10
CA LEU A 773 -28.43 -57.73 -16.05
C LEU A 773 -29.09 -58.93 -15.35
N PRO A 774 -28.34 -60.00 -15.04
CA PRO A 774 -28.82 -61.00 -14.11
C PRO A 774 -29.03 -60.36 -12.73
N GLN A 775 -30.03 -60.83 -12.00
CA GLN A 775 -30.20 -60.45 -10.60
C GLN A 775 -29.17 -61.22 -9.77
N SER A 776 -28.51 -60.54 -8.83
CA SER A 776 -27.63 -61.22 -7.86
C SER A 776 -28.48 -62.07 -6.92
N ASP A 777 -27.96 -63.21 -6.51
CA ASP A 777 -28.56 -64.00 -5.44
C ASP A 777 -28.57 -63.19 -4.15
N GLU A 778 -29.70 -63.20 -3.46
CA GLU A 778 -29.87 -62.45 -2.20
C GLU A 778 -29.00 -63.05 -1.08
N ILE A 779 -28.80 -64.37 -1.10
CA ILE A 779 -28.07 -65.12 -0.08
C ILE A 779 -27.12 -66.12 -0.73
N ILE A 780 -25.87 -66.12 -0.24
CA ILE A 780 -24.87 -67.17 -0.52
C ILE A 780 -24.48 -67.78 0.83
N GLU A 781 -24.68 -69.08 0.97
CA GLU A 781 -24.31 -69.81 2.18
C GLU A 781 -22.80 -70.03 2.21
N GLU A 782 -22.22 -70.10 3.41
CA GLU A 782 -20.77 -70.16 3.61
C GLU A 782 -20.09 -71.34 2.91
N TRP A 783 -20.81 -72.42 2.63
CA TRP A 783 -20.28 -73.60 1.94
C TRP A 783 -20.54 -73.58 0.42
N ASP A 784 -21.34 -72.65 -0.05
CA ASP A 784 -21.63 -72.47 -1.46
C ASP A 784 -20.49 -71.75 -2.17
N SER A 785 -20.06 -72.33 -3.28
CA SER A 785 -19.21 -71.62 -4.22
C SER A 785 -20.06 -70.78 -5.18
N PHE A 786 -19.65 -69.54 -5.43
CA PHE A 786 -20.40 -68.60 -6.28
C PHE A 786 -19.51 -67.95 -7.36
N TRP A 787 -20.14 -67.36 -8.35
CA TRP A 787 -19.52 -66.55 -9.40
C TRP A 787 -19.75 -65.07 -9.12
N LEU A 788 -18.67 -64.29 -9.09
CA LEU A 788 -18.76 -62.83 -9.25
C LEU A 788 -18.61 -62.51 -10.73
N GLU A 789 -19.64 -61.97 -11.35
CA GLU A 789 -19.68 -61.63 -12.76
C GLU A 789 -19.53 -60.11 -12.94
N VAL A 790 -18.69 -59.73 -13.91
CA VAL A 790 -18.37 -58.33 -14.20
C VAL A 790 -18.88 -58.00 -15.59
N TRP A 791 -19.81 -57.06 -15.65
CA TRP A 791 -20.46 -56.59 -16.86
C TRP A 791 -19.94 -55.21 -17.24
N VAL A 792 -19.79 -54.96 -18.53
CA VAL A 792 -19.40 -53.65 -19.06
C VAL A 792 -20.37 -53.20 -20.15
N THR A 793 -20.58 -51.88 -20.21
CA THR A 793 -21.44 -51.23 -21.22
C THR A 793 -20.71 -49.99 -21.75
N ALA A 794 -20.78 -49.77 -23.06
CA ALA A 794 -20.33 -48.55 -23.70
C ALA A 794 -21.53 -47.93 -24.42
N ASP A 795 -21.94 -46.70 -24.08
CA ASP A 795 -23.09 -46.07 -24.74
C ASP A 795 -22.74 -44.81 -25.52
N GLY A 796 -23.26 -44.74 -26.75
CA GLY A 796 -23.02 -43.65 -27.71
C GLY A 796 -23.34 -43.85 -29.21
N SER A 797 -24.42 -44.56 -29.60
CA SER A 797 -24.97 -44.64 -30.99
C SER A 797 -24.20 -45.45 -32.05
N GLY A 798 -24.57 -46.73 -32.20
CA GLY A 798 -24.54 -47.43 -33.50
C GLY A 798 -23.16 -47.68 -34.15
N GLY A 799 -22.08 -47.76 -33.37
CA GLY A 799 -20.74 -48.09 -33.89
C GLY A 799 -19.66 -48.32 -32.83
N ASP A 800 -19.84 -47.83 -31.62
CA ASP A 800 -18.86 -47.92 -30.54
C ASP A 800 -18.58 -49.37 -30.15
N THR A 801 -17.29 -49.71 -30.17
CA THR A 801 -16.81 -51.07 -29.95
C THR A 801 -15.90 -51.08 -28.74
N ILE A 802 -16.25 -51.82 -27.69
CA ILE A 802 -15.32 -52.08 -26.58
C ILE A 802 -14.17 -52.92 -27.12
N THR A 803 -12.95 -52.36 -27.10
CA THR A 803 -11.73 -53.01 -27.61
C THR A 803 -10.81 -53.48 -26.49
N ALA A 804 -10.91 -52.88 -25.29
CA ALA A 804 -10.25 -53.38 -24.09
C ALA A 804 -11.02 -52.99 -22.83
N ALA A 805 -10.94 -53.83 -21.80
CA ALA A 805 -11.50 -53.56 -20.49
C ALA A 805 -10.61 -54.18 -19.42
N SER A 806 -10.40 -53.44 -18.33
CA SER A 806 -9.66 -53.91 -17.17
C SER A 806 -10.27 -53.42 -15.86
N ALA A 807 -10.14 -54.22 -14.80
CA ALA A 807 -10.52 -53.87 -13.44
C ALA A 807 -9.68 -54.65 -12.43
N THR A 808 -9.38 -54.03 -11.29
CA THR A 808 -8.80 -54.70 -10.12
C THR A 808 -9.86 -54.79 -9.03
N ILE A 809 -10.22 -56.02 -8.68
CA ILE A 809 -11.20 -56.35 -7.64
C ILE A 809 -10.43 -56.72 -6.37
N ASN A 810 -10.71 -56.02 -5.28
CA ASN A 810 -10.18 -56.33 -3.95
C ASN A 810 -11.29 -57.00 -3.13
N PHE A 811 -10.99 -58.13 -2.51
CA PHE A 811 -11.91 -58.92 -1.70
C PHE A 811 -11.24 -59.38 -0.39
N ASP A 812 -12.01 -59.79 0.62
CA ASP A 812 -11.47 -60.35 1.86
C ASP A 812 -11.06 -61.83 1.69
N PRO A 813 -9.75 -62.16 1.71
CA PRO A 813 -9.28 -63.52 1.51
C PRO A 813 -9.46 -64.43 2.74
N SER A 814 -9.94 -63.89 3.87
CA SER A 814 -10.28 -64.67 5.06
C SER A 814 -11.64 -65.36 4.96
N MET A 815 -12.45 -65.03 3.95
CA MET A 815 -13.80 -65.58 3.78
C MET A 815 -13.83 -66.60 2.62
N TYR A 816 -13.43 -66.18 1.43
CA TYR A 816 -13.43 -67.00 0.22
C TYR A 816 -12.09 -66.94 -0.51
N ARG A 817 -11.82 -67.94 -1.35
CA ARG A 817 -10.69 -67.93 -2.29
C ARG A 817 -11.17 -67.77 -3.72
N ALA A 818 -10.53 -66.89 -4.46
CA ALA A 818 -10.69 -66.78 -5.90
C ALA A 818 -9.91 -67.91 -6.60
N ASN A 819 -10.63 -68.90 -7.12
CA ASN A 819 -10.03 -70.12 -7.67
C ASN A 819 -9.75 -70.03 -9.18
N SER A 820 -10.63 -69.36 -9.93
CA SER A 820 -10.48 -69.26 -11.38
C SER A 820 -11.13 -67.99 -11.93
N ILE A 821 -10.48 -67.43 -12.95
CA ILE A 821 -11.03 -66.36 -13.78
C ILE A 821 -11.44 -66.97 -15.12
N LEU A 822 -12.66 -66.71 -15.56
CA LEU A 822 -13.13 -67.00 -16.92
C LEU A 822 -13.48 -65.68 -17.59
N ILE A 823 -12.73 -65.32 -18.62
CA ILE A 823 -13.03 -64.13 -19.43
C ILE A 823 -14.27 -64.40 -20.28
N GLY A 824 -15.14 -63.40 -20.39
CA GLY A 824 -16.39 -63.52 -21.14
C GLY A 824 -16.12 -63.77 -22.63
N PRO A 825 -17.02 -64.47 -23.35
CA PRO A 825 -16.75 -64.94 -24.71
C PRO A 825 -16.60 -63.82 -25.75
N GLY A 826 -17.04 -62.61 -25.42
CA GLY A 826 -16.78 -61.40 -26.23
C GLY A 826 -15.34 -60.90 -26.17
N PHE A 827 -14.52 -61.42 -25.25
CA PHE A 827 -13.20 -60.92 -24.95
C PHE A 827 -12.13 -62.02 -25.01
N THR A 828 -10.88 -61.62 -25.24
CA THR A 828 -9.66 -62.42 -25.16
C THR A 828 -8.86 -61.97 -23.95
N ALA A 829 -8.41 -62.91 -23.12
CA ALA A 829 -7.63 -62.61 -21.92
C ALA A 829 -6.32 -61.86 -22.26
N GLY A 830 -6.10 -60.70 -21.64
CA GLY A 830 -4.86 -59.94 -21.72
C GLY A 830 -3.78 -60.43 -20.76
N SER A 831 -2.54 -59.95 -20.91
CA SER A 831 -1.48 -60.25 -19.95
C SER A 831 -1.74 -59.54 -18.62
N GLY A 832 -1.74 -60.30 -17.51
CA GLY A 832 -1.90 -59.75 -16.16
C GLY A 832 -3.15 -60.19 -15.40
N ASN A 833 -3.98 -61.09 -15.97
CA ASN A 833 -5.05 -61.74 -15.22
C ASN A 833 -4.48 -62.63 -14.12
N THR A 834 -4.71 -62.27 -12.86
CA THR A 834 -4.18 -62.99 -11.70
C THR A 834 -5.20 -63.03 -10.56
N THR A 835 -5.16 -64.12 -9.79
CA THR A 835 -5.76 -64.19 -8.47
C THR A 835 -4.64 -64.24 -7.43
N ASN A 836 -4.74 -63.41 -6.40
CA ASN A 836 -3.84 -63.42 -5.25
C ASN A 836 -4.66 -63.54 -3.97
N ASN A 837 -4.86 -64.78 -3.52
CA ASN A 837 -5.59 -65.12 -2.30
C ASN A 837 -4.81 -64.77 -1.01
N THR A 838 -3.58 -64.24 -1.11
CA THR A 838 -2.85 -63.70 0.06
C THR A 838 -3.16 -62.23 0.27
N SER A 839 -3.26 -61.46 -0.82
CA SER A 839 -3.54 -60.03 -0.76
C SER A 839 -5.01 -59.68 -1.02
N GLY A 840 -5.87 -60.68 -1.33
CA GLY A 840 -7.28 -60.45 -1.65
C GLY A 840 -7.49 -59.73 -2.98
N ILE A 841 -6.69 -60.01 -4.00
CA ILE A 841 -6.74 -59.25 -5.27
C ILE A 841 -7.06 -60.16 -6.46
N VAL A 842 -8.02 -59.76 -7.28
CA VAL A 842 -8.28 -60.30 -8.62
C VAL A 842 -8.06 -59.21 -9.66
N LYS A 843 -7.22 -59.47 -10.66
CA LYS A 843 -7.03 -58.58 -11.79
C LYS A 843 -7.70 -59.16 -13.03
N LEU A 844 -8.56 -58.36 -13.66
CA LEU A 844 -9.17 -58.62 -14.94
C LEU A 844 -8.62 -57.63 -15.97
N ASN A 845 -8.19 -58.17 -17.10
CA ASN A 845 -7.68 -57.46 -18.26
C ASN A 845 -8.04 -58.32 -19.47
N ALA A 846 -8.80 -57.76 -20.39
CA ALA A 846 -9.19 -58.44 -21.60
C ALA A 846 -9.32 -57.46 -22.77
N THR A 847 -9.08 -57.95 -23.97
CA THR A 847 -9.23 -57.20 -25.22
C THR A 847 -10.27 -57.85 -26.11
N SER A 848 -10.92 -57.10 -26.97
CA SER A 848 -11.87 -57.62 -27.96
C SER A 848 -11.54 -57.10 -29.35
N ALA A 849 -11.76 -57.96 -30.33
CA ALA A 849 -11.72 -57.61 -31.76
C ALA A 849 -13.12 -57.70 -32.40
N ILE A 850 -14.17 -57.92 -31.60
CA ILE A 850 -15.55 -58.03 -32.07
C ILE A 850 -16.11 -56.64 -32.27
N SER A 851 -16.42 -56.29 -33.53
CA SER A 851 -17.06 -55.02 -33.86
C SER A 851 -18.47 -54.92 -33.26
N GLY A 852 -18.80 -53.75 -32.68
CA GLY A 852 -20.09 -53.44 -32.05
C GLY A 852 -20.26 -54.03 -30.65
N LEU A 853 -19.21 -54.60 -30.04
CA LEU A 853 -19.30 -55.17 -28.71
C LEU A 853 -19.57 -54.09 -27.66
N GLY A 854 -20.66 -54.24 -26.90
CA GLY A 854 -21.02 -53.35 -25.80
C GLY A 854 -21.87 -52.14 -26.20
N GLY A 855 -22.08 -51.88 -27.50
CA GLY A 855 -22.91 -50.78 -27.98
C GLY A 855 -24.40 -51.05 -27.76
N GLY A 856 -24.99 -50.39 -26.75
CA GLY A 856 -26.41 -50.54 -26.41
C GLY A 856 -26.79 -51.88 -25.78
N GLN A 857 -25.81 -52.71 -25.39
CA GLN A 857 -26.02 -53.99 -24.70
C GLN A 857 -24.92 -54.22 -23.67
N ARG A 858 -25.27 -54.90 -22.57
CA ARG A 858 -24.31 -55.26 -21.54
C ARG A 858 -23.57 -56.52 -21.94
N VAL A 859 -22.25 -56.49 -21.85
CA VAL A 859 -21.39 -57.62 -22.20
C VAL A 859 -20.57 -58.08 -21.01
N LEU A 860 -20.48 -59.38 -20.81
CA LEU A 860 -19.71 -59.98 -19.72
C LEU A 860 -18.22 -59.81 -20.01
N LEU A 861 -17.52 -59.04 -19.17
CA LEU A 861 -16.06 -58.93 -19.20
C LEU A 861 -15.41 -60.22 -18.70
N GLY A 862 -15.92 -60.76 -17.59
CA GLY A 862 -15.45 -62.01 -17.04
C GLY A 862 -16.18 -62.38 -15.76
N LYS A 863 -15.98 -63.62 -15.33
CA LYS A 863 -16.51 -64.15 -14.08
C LYS A 863 -15.42 -64.82 -13.26
N VAL A 864 -15.50 -64.67 -11.95
CA VAL A 864 -14.53 -65.17 -10.98
C VAL A 864 -15.22 -66.19 -10.08
N ARG A 865 -14.70 -67.41 -10.00
CA ARG A 865 -15.22 -68.44 -9.09
C ARG A 865 -14.61 -68.24 -7.71
N PHE A 866 -15.46 -67.96 -6.74
CA PHE A 866 -15.12 -67.97 -5.33
C PHE A 866 -15.52 -69.31 -4.72
N THR A 867 -14.62 -69.91 -3.95
CA THR A 867 -14.89 -71.14 -3.18
C THR A 867 -14.58 -70.89 -1.70
N PRO A 868 -15.35 -71.50 -0.80
CA PRO A 868 -15.19 -71.24 0.62
C PRO A 868 -13.89 -71.81 1.18
N LEU A 869 -13.50 -71.32 2.36
CA LEU A 869 -12.42 -71.89 3.14
C LEU A 869 -12.86 -73.18 3.83
N ALA A 870 -11.90 -73.97 4.31
CA ALA A 870 -12.18 -75.26 4.96
C ALA A 870 -12.88 -75.14 6.33
N ASN A 871 -12.88 -73.94 6.92
CA ASN A 871 -13.46 -73.63 8.23
C ASN A 871 -14.51 -72.51 8.08
N GLY A 872 -15.23 -72.49 6.94
CA GLY A 872 -16.38 -71.60 6.74
C GLY A 872 -16.17 -70.12 7.06
N LEU A 873 -17.28 -69.47 7.39
CA LEU A 873 -17.39 -68.19 8.07
C LEU A 873 -17.69 -68.48 9.54
N ALA A 874 -17.03 -67.78 10.46
CA ALA A 874 -17.30 -67.98 11.88
C ALA A 874 -18.78 -67.69 12.20
N ALA A 875 -19.45 -68.62 12.89
CA ALA A 875 -20.78 -68.38 13.44
C ALA A 875 -20.74 -67.16 14.39
N PRO A 876 -21.68 -66.20 14.26
CA PRO A 876 -21.64 -64.95 15.01
C PRO A 876 -21.81 -65.20 16.51
N LEU A 877 -21.08 -64.43 17.33
CA LEU A 877 -21.28 -64.42 18.78
C LEU A 877 -22.57 -63.64 19.12
N VAL A 878 -23.12 -63.87 20.32
CA VAL A 878 -24.35 -63.19 20.79
C VAL A 878 -24.21 -61.65 20.66
N ASN A 879 -25.12 -61.03 19.89
CA ASN A 879 -25.20 -59.60 19.50
C ASN A 879 -24.42 -59.16 18.24
N GLU A 880 -23.96 -60.07 17.38
CA GLU A 880 -23.44 -59.74 16.04
C GLU A 880 -24.49 -59.96 14.95
N SER A 881 -24.39 -59.23 13.83
CA SER A 881 -25.29 -59.37 12.67
C SER A 881 -25.12 -60.75 12.03
N LEU A 882 -26.24 -61.39 11.65
CA LEU A 882 -26.22 -62.68 10.96
C LEU A 882 -25.65 -62.52 9.55
N GLY A 883 -24.40 -62.95 9.37
CA GLY A 883 -23.70 -62.93 8.08
C GLY A 883 -23.07 -61.59 7.70
N VAL A 884 -22.34 -61.63 6.59
CA VAL A 884 -21.51 -60.53 6.08
C VAL A 884 -22.17 -59.93 4.84
N ASP A 885 -22.38 -58.61 4.84
CA ASP A 885 -22.87 -57.92 3.64
C ASP A 885 -21.81 -58.00 2.53
N PHE A 886 -22.21 -58.22 1.29
CA PHE A 886 -21.25 -58.45 0.21
C PHE A 886 -20.29 -57.26 -0.01
N ALA A 887 -20.65 -56.05 0.40
CA ALA A 887 -19.78 -54.87 0.39
C ALA A 887 -18.58 -54.98 1.37
N GLU A 888 -18.72 -55.73 2.46
CA GLU A 888 -17.61 -56.02 3.39
C GLU A 888 -16.67 -57.07 2.82
N PHE A 889 -17.22 -58.04 2.06
CA PHE A 889 -16.42 -59.01 1.31
C PHE A 889 -15.70 -58.36 0.12
N LEU A 890 -16.40 -57.57 -0.70
CA LEU A 890 -15.89 -56.89 -1.89
C LEU A 890 -15.37 -55.49 -1.53
N THR A 891 -14.22 -55.44 -0.86
CA THR A 891 -13.68 -54.22 -0.24
C THR A 891 -13.47 -53.02 -1.17
N SER A 892 -13.14 -53.24 -2.45
CA SER A 892 -13.13 -52.17 -3.47
C SER A 892 -12.96 -52.69 -4.88
N VAL A 893 -13.38 -51.89 -5.86
CA VAL A 893 -13.01 -52.03 -7.27
C VAL A 893 -12.18 -50.81 -7.66
N SER A 894 -11.01 -51.04 -8.26
CA SER A 894 -10.05 -49.98 -8.59
C SER A 894 -9.37 -50.25 -9.93
N ALA A 895 -8.69 -49.24 -10.47
CA ALA A 895 -8.03 -49.32 -11.79
C ALA A 895 -8.97 -49.86 -12.89
N ALA A 896 -10.25 -49.48 -12.81
CA ALA A 896 -11.22 -49.76 -13.86
C ALA A 896 -10.92 -48.87 -15.06
N SER A 897 -10.82 -49.48 -16.24
CA SER A 897 -10.53 -48.78 -17.48
C SER A 897 -11.23 -49.48 -18.64
N LEU A 898 -11.86 -48.69 -19.50
CA LEU A 898 -12.61 -49.15 -20.67
C LEU A 898 -12.08 -48.43 -21.91
N THR A 899 -11.58 -49.17 -22.90
CA THR A 899 -11.20 -48.60 -24.20
C THR A 899 -12.29 -48.85 -25.21
N VAL A 900 -12.85 -47.77 -25.74
CA VAL A 900 -13.92 -47.80 -26.74
C VAL A 900 -13.38 -47.22 -28.04
N ASP A 901 -13.50 -47.97 -29.13
CA ASP A 901 -13.10 -47.54 -30.48
C ASP A 901 -13.87 -46.26 -30.85
N GLY A 902 -13.16 -45.20 -31.26
CA GLY A 902 -13.73 -43.88 -31.53
C GLY A 902 -13.79 -42.91 -30.33
N VAL A 903 -13.71 -43.39 -29.08
CA VAL A 903 -13.76 -42.55 -27.86
C VAL A 903 -12.41 -42.49 -27.15
N GLY A 904 -11.60 -43.54 -27.25
CA GLY A 904 -10.33 -43.67 -26.51
C GLY A 904 -10.51 -44.41 -25.18
N THR A 905 -9.52 -44.27 -24.28
CA THR A 905 -9.55 -44.93 -22.96
C THR A 905 -10.29 -44.06 -21.95
N VAL A 906 -11.35 -44.61 -21.37
CA VAL A 906 -12.07 -44.06 -20.22
C VAL A 906 -11.39 -44.59 -18.96
N ASP A 907 -10.58 -43.74 -18.33
CA ASP A 907 -9.95 -44.03 -17.03
C ASP A 907 -10.93 -43.60 -15.92
N GLN A 908 -11.39 -44.55 -15.10
CA GLN A 908 -12.48 -44.39 -14.11
C GLN A 908 -13.91 -44.33 -14.70
N PRO A 909 -14.36 -45.36 -15.43
CA PRO A 909 -15.78 -45.48 -15.79
C PRO A 909 -16.65 -45.61 -14.52
N THR A 910 -17.94 -45.30 -14.61
CA THR A 910 -18.88 -45.44 -13.49
C THR A 910 -18.89 -46.89 -13.01
N ILE A 911 -18.68 -47.11 -11.71
CA ILE A 911 -18.67 -48.45 -11.10
C ILE A 911 -19.94 -48.62 -10.27
N ASP A 912 -20.79 -49.55 -10.67
CA ASP A 912 -21.89 -50.05 -9.85
C ASP A 912 -21.53 -51.43 -9.29
N ALA A 913 -20.94 -51.42 -8.10
CA ALA A 913 -20.61 -52.62 -7.32
C ALA A 913 -21.52 -52.79 -6.10
N SER A 914 -22.66 -52.10 -6.07
CA SER A 914 -23.61 -52.16 -4.96
C SER A 914 -24.44 -53.45 -5.04
N LEU A 915 -24.06 -54.44 -4.24
CA LEU A 915 -24.70 -55.76 -4.21
C LEU A 915 -25.49 -55.93 -2.93
N SER A 916 -26.78 -56.26 -3.04
CA SER A 916 -27.65 -56.61 -1.90
C SER A 916 -27.48 -58.05 -1.41
N THR A 917 -26.51 -58.78 -1.96
CA THR A 917 -26.18 -60.15 -1.55
C THR A 917 -25.62 -60.18 -0.13
N ARG A 918 -25.96 -61.21 0.65
CA ARG A 918 -25.36 -61.48 1.97
C ARG A 918 -24.68 -62.85 1.98
N LEU A 919 -23.51 -62.94 2.61
CA LEU A 919 -22.78 -64.19 2.84
C LEU A 919 -23.15 -64.71 4.24
N LEU A 920 -23.79 -65.86 4.35
CA LEU A 920 -24.33 -66.37 5.62
C LEU A 920 -23.52 -67.56 6.15
N PRO A 921 -23.07 -67.55 7.44
CA PRO A 921 -22.59 -68.74 8.11
C PRO A 921 -23.75 -69.74 8.36
N MET A 922 -23.45 -71.03 8.42
CA MET A 922 -24.43 -72.08 8.69
C MET A 922 -24.71 -72.10 10.20
N ILE A 923 -25.82 -71.49 10.59
CA ILE A 923 -26.21 -71.22 11.98
C ILE A 923 -26.41 -72.46 12.88
N TYR A 924 -26.42 -73.66 12.30
CA TYR A 924 -26.63 -74.93 13.01
C TYR A 924 -25.36 -75.80 13.13
N ASP A 925 -24.25 -75.37 12.52
CA ASP A 925 -22.94 -76.00 12.61
C ASP A 925 -22.05 -75.18 13.55
N LEU A 926 -22.39 -75.24 14.85
CA LEU A 926 -21.77 -74.39 15.88
C LEU A 926 -20.31 -74.73 16.13
N ASN A 927 -19.88 -75.90 15.68
CA ASN A 927 -18.51 -76.37 15.82
C ASN A 927 -17.69 -76.26 14.51
N ASP A 928 -18.31 -75.78 13.43
CA ASP A 928 -17.69 -75.42 12.15
C ASP A 928 -16.97 -76.61 11.49
N ASP A 929 -17.57 -77.81 11.57
CA ASP A 929 -17.02 -79.06 11.01
C ASP A 929 -17.72 -79.55 9.73
N GLY A 930 -18.69 -78.79 9.24
CA GLY A 930 -19.48 -79.05 8.05
C GLY A 930 -20.64 -80.02 8.27
N ARG A 931 -21.07 -80.25 9.52
CA ARG A 931 -22.19 -81.16 9.87
C ARG A 931 -23.09 -80.55 10.96
N VAL A 932 -24.35 -80.96 10.96
CA VAL A 932 -25.32 -80.64 12.03
C VAL A 932 -25.68 -81.95 12.74
N ASP A 933 -25.13 -82.17 13.94
CA ASP A 933 -25.35 -83.38 14.73
C ASP A 933 -25.44 -83.13 16.26
N ILE A 934 -25.50 -84.20 17.06
CA ILE A 934 -25.64 -84.09 18.52
C ILE A 934 -24.41 -83.43 19.20
N GLY A 935 -23.27 -83.37 18.49
CA GLY A 935 -22.09 -82.59 18.84
C GLY A 935 -22.38 -81.11 18.90
N ASP A 936 -23.16 -80.57 17.96
CA ASP A 936 -23.61 -79.17 17.96
C ASP A 936 -24.54 -78.87 19.13
N PHE A 937 -25.43 -79.81 19.47
CA PHE A 937 -26.25 -79.71 20.69
C PHE A 937 -25.38 -79.67 21.95
N SER A 938 -24.30 -80.46 22.00
CA SER A 938 -23.38 -80.44 23.13
C SER A 938 -22.58 -79.13 23.21
N ALA A 939 -22.14 -78.58 22.07
CA ALA A 939 -21.46 -77.29 21.99
C ALA A 939 -22.39 -76.14 22.42
N TYR A 940 -23.67 -76.21 22.01
CA TYR A 940 -24.72 -75.31 22.43
C TYR A 940 -24.94 -75.35 23.96
N VAL A 941 -25.15 -76.55 24.53
CA VAL A 941 -25.39 -76.74 25.97
C VAL A 941 -24.16 -76.32 26.80
N PHE A 942 -22.94 -76.52 26.29
CA PHE A 942 -21.72 -76.08 26.97
C PHE A 942 -21.53 -74.56 26.95
N ALA A 943 -21.95 -73.89 25.86
CA ALA A 943 -21.90 -72.43 25.74
C ALA A 943 -22.89 -71.74 26.69
N GLU A 944 -24.12 -72.25 26.81
CA GLU A 944 -25.17 -71.70 27.68
C GLU A 944 -25.09 -72.16 29.15
N GLY A 945 -24.47 -73.31 29.44
CA GLY A 945 -24.29 -73.83 30.81
C GLY A 945 -23.47 -72.94 31.77
N ASN A 946 -22.86 -71.86 31.26
CA ASN A 946 -22.13 -70.86 32.06
C ASN A 946 -22.84 -69.50 32.16
N HIS A 947 -24.04 -69.32 31.59
CA HIS A 947 -24.73 -68.03 31.57
C HIS A 947 -26.19 -68.17 32.01
N TYR A 948 -26.48 -67.74 33.24
CA TYR A 948 -27.85 -67.45 33.69
C TYR A 948 -28.40 -66.26 32.91
N SER A 949 -29.00 -66.51 31.74
CA SER A 949 -29.95 -65.57 31.14
C SER A 949 -30.84 -66.27 30.14
N ASN A 950 -32.12 -66.33 30.50
CA ASN A 950 -33.27 -66.79 29.76
C ASN A 950 -33.31 -66.26 28.32
N LYS A 951 -32.61 -66.88 27.36
CA LYS A 951 -32.80 -66.64 25.93
C LYS A 951 -32.40 -67.88 25.16
N PHE A 952 -33.35 -68.49 24.47
CA PHE A 952 -33.06 -69.29 23.29
C PHE A 952 -33.69 -68.58 22.10
N VAL A 953 -32.93 -68.63 21.02
CA VAL A 953 -33.04 -67.89 19.78
C VAL A 953 -34.31 -68.29 19.02
N ASP A 954 -35.06 -67.28 18.61
CA ASP A 954 -35.90 -67.35 17.42
C ASP A 954 -34.99 -67.04 16.21
N PHE A 955 -34.55 -68.08 15.51
CA PHE A 955 -33.96 -68.08 14.17
C PHE A 955 -34.99 -67.76 13.07
N ASP A 956 -36.00 -66.95 13.35
CA ASP A 956 -36.52 -66.06 12.33
C ASP A 956 -35.39 -65.11 11.89
N LEU A 957 -35.01 -65.21 10.61
CA LEU A 957 -34.02 -64.38 9.92
C LEU A 957 -34.36 -62.86 9.92
N SER A 958 -35.40 -62.42 10.65
CA SER A 958 -35.82 -61.02 10.84
C SER A 958 -34.94 -60.20 11.77
N GLY A 959 -34.09 -60.83 12.59
CA GLY A 959 -33.20 -60.11 13.51
C GLY A 959 -33.89 -59.51 14.74
N ASP A 960 -35.15 -59.87 15.02
CA ASP A 960 -35.84 -59.51 16.26
C ASP A 960 -35.78 -60.65 17.29
N PHE A 961 -35.05 -60.41 18.39
CA PHE A 961 -34.88 -61.38 19.49
C PHE A 961 -36.11 -61.40 20.43
N GLU A 962 -37.14 -62.20 20.14
CA GLU A 962 -38.31 -62.38 21.04
C GLU A 962 -38.48 -63.80 21.64
N GLY A 963 -37.64 -64.14 22.62
CA GLY A 963 -38.06 -64.41 24.00
C GLY A 963 -38.94 -65.60 24.46
N THR A 964 -39.33 -66.64 23.68
CA THR A 964 -40.35 -67.60 24.20
C THR A 964 -40.11 -69.11 24.12
N SER A 965 -39.07 -69.62 23.44
CA SER A 965 -39.06 -71.05 23.05
C SER A 965 -38.51 -72.06 24.09
N PHE A 966 -37.66 -71.64 25.05
CA PHE A 966 -37.11 -72.56 26.08
C PHE A 966 -37.96 -72.66 27.35
N ASP A 967 -38.63 -71.56 27.73
CA ASP A 967 -39.66 -71.58 28.78
C ASP A 967 -40.86 -72.45 28.36
N TYR A 968 -41.12 -72.57 27.05
CA TYR A 968 -42.16 -73.42 26.47
C TYR A 968 -41.88 -74.92 26.69
N PHE A 969 -40.67 -75.39 26.37
CA PHE A 969 -40.23 -76.78 26.59
C PHE A 969 -40.27 -77.16 28.07
N TYR A 970 -39.89 -76.23 28.95
CA TYR A 970 -39.98 -76.42 30.41
C TYR A 970 -41.42 -76.37 30.93
N SER A 971 -42.28 -75.54 30.33
CA SER A 971 -43.69 -75.43 30.71
C SER A 971 -44.49 -76.68 30.30
N ALA A 972 -44.25 -77.25 29.11
CA ALA A 972 -44.92 -78.46 28.63
C ALA A 972 -44.60 -79.70 29.48
N LEU A 973 -43.35 -79.78 30.00
CA LEU A 973 -42.96 -80.76 31.02
C LEU A 973 -43.56 -80.49 32.40
N GLY A 974 -43.93 -79.24 32.71
CA GLY A 974 -44.49 -78.84 34.00
C GLY A 974 -46.02 -78.89 34.08
N THR A 975 -46.73 -78.53 33.00
CA THR A 975 -48.19 -78.42 32.96
C THR A 975 -48.89 -79.77 32.83
N SER A 976 -48.33 -80.68 32.03
CA SER A 976 -48.78 -82.09 31.95
C SER A 976 -48.62 -82.84 33.28
N PHE A 977 -47.60 -82.50 34.08
CA PHE A 977 -47.36 -83.09 35.41
C PHE A 977 -48.18 -82.46 36.54
N GLN A 978 -48.59 -81.19 36.42
CA GLN A 978 -49.38 -80.51 37.45
C GLN A 978 -50.88 -80.87 37.41
N SER A 979 -51.42 -81.31 36.27
CA SER A 979 -52.86 -81.56 36.14
C SER A 979 -53.32 -82.90 36.75
N GLN A 980 -52.41 -83.84 37.06
CA GLN A 980 -52.79 -85.19 37.50
C GLN A 980 -52.43 -85.57 38.95
N ASN A 981 -51.75 -84.72 39.75
CA ASN A 981 -51.57 -85.02 41.18
C ASN A 981 -51.51 -83.78 42.09
N ASN A 982 -52.55 -83.63 42.90
CA ASN A 982 -52.73 -82.59 43.92
C ASN A 982 -51.49 -82.37 44.81
N GLY A 983 -50.78 -81.25 44.60
CA GLY A 983 -50.14 -80.50 45.68
C GLY A 983 -48.77 -80.97 46.19
N HIS A 984 -47.85 -81.43 45.33
CA HIS A 984 -46.43 -81.50 45.66
C HIS A 984 -45.57 -80.79 44.62
N LEU A 985 -44.81 -79.79 45.07
CA LEU A 985 -43.75 -79.13 44.30
C LEU A 985 -42.65 -80.17 43.98
N ILE A 986 -42.21 -80.24 42.73
CA ILE A 986 -40.98 -80.97 42.37
C ILE A 986 -39.83 -80.31 43.17
N SER A 987 -39.04 -81.11 43.90
CA SER A 987 -37.95 -80.57 44.73
C SER A 987 -36.83 -80.03 43.83
N SER A 988 -36.14 -78.98 44.28
CA SER A 988 -34.96 -78.40 43.60
C SER A 988 -33.84 -79.42 43.32
N GLN A 989 -33.88 -80.60 43.94
CA GLN A 989 -32.91 -81.68 43.72
C GLN A 989 -33.17 -82.48 42.43
N VAL A 990 -34.39 -82.49 41.89
CA VAL A 990 -34.66 -83.04 40.54
C VAL A 990 -34.15 -82.07 39.47
N GLN A 991 -34.26 -80.77 39.75
CA GLN A 991 -33.78 -79.67 38.91
C GLN A 991 -32.25 -79.71 38.72
N ASP A 992 -31.50 -79.95 39.79
CA ASP A 992 -30.04 -80.09 39.75
C ASP A 992 -29.59 -81.40 39.06
N ALA A 993 -30.36 -82.50 39.21
CA ALA A 993 -29.99 -83.81 38.65
C ALA A 993 -30.11 -83.89 37.12
N VAL A 994 -31.08 -83.17 36.53
CA VAL A 994 -31.26 -83.07 35.08
C VAL A 994 -30.19 -82.18 34.45
N MET A 995 -29.76 -81.12 35.15
CA MET A 995 -28.83 -80.11 34.62
C MET A 995 -27.35 -80.45 34.82
N SER A 996 -26.99 -81.32 35.77
CA SER A 996 -25.57 -81.50 36.15
C SER A 996 -24.91 -82.81 35.70
N ASN A 997 -25.64 -83.80 35.16
CA ASN A 997 -25.09 -85.16 34.99
C ASN A 997 -25.46 -85.90 33.68
N ALA A 998 -25.88 -85.19 32.63
CA ALA A 998 -25.92 -85.78 31.29
C ALA A 998 -24.47 -85.97 30.75
N ILE A 999 -23.77 -86.98 31.26
CA ILE A 999 -22.49 -87.42 30.73
C ILE A 999 -22.77 -88.21 29.45
N LEU A 1000 -22.81 -87.53 28.31
CA LEU A 1000 -22.56 -88.17 27.03
C LEU A 1000 -21.04 -88.28 26.87
N THR A 1001 -20.46 -89.44 27.14
CA THR A 1001 -19.08 -89.72 26.73
C THR A 1001 -19.03 -89.72 25.19
N PRO A 1002 -18.25 -88.83 24.57
CA PRO A 1002 -18.20 -88.69 23.12
C PRO A 1002 -17.27 -89.74 22.55
N GLN A 1003 -17.73 -90.62 21.66
CA GLN A 1003 -16.88 -91.34 20.71
C GLN A 1003 -17.74 -92.00 19.62
N VAL A 1004 -17.93 -91.34 18.49
CA VAL A 1004 -17.90 -92.05 17.20
C VAL A 1004 -17.13 -91.20 16.19
N GLY A 1005 -15.81 -91.39 16.15
CA GLY A 1005 -15.07 -91.13 14.92
C GLY A 1005 -15.58 -92.09 13.82
N PRO A 1006 -15.49 -91.73 12.54
CA PRO A 1006 -16.07 -92.53 11.48
C PRO A 1006 -15.28 -93.84 11.33
N GLY A 1007 -15.87 -94.95 11.80
CA GLY A 1007 -15.44 -96.30 11.42
C GLY A 1007 -15.34 -97.31 12.55
N SER A 1008 -16.41 -98.07 12.78
CA SER A 1008 -16.42 -99.55 12.72
C SER A 1008 -17.77 -100.08 13.23
N SER A 1009 -18.31 -101.08 12.53
CA SER A 1009 -19.54 -101.78 12.90
C SER A 1009 -19.45 -102.40 14.30
N ALA A 1010 -20.32 -101.99 15.22
CA ALA A 1010 -20.52 -102.70 16.47
C ALA A 1010 -21.46 -103.89 16.25
N ASP A 1011 -21.09 -105.06 16.78
CA ASP A 1011 -21.93 -106.25 16.74
C ASP A 1011 -23.19 -106.05 17.60
N LEU A 1012 -24.35 -106.37 17.01
CA LEU A 1012 -25.68 -106.35 17.62
C LEU A 1012 -25.78 -107.33 18.80
N LEU A 1013 -26.25 -106.87 19.96
CA LEU A 1013 -26.70 -107.76 21.04
C LEU A 1013 -27.99 -108.46 20.59
N SER A 1014 -28.08 -109.77 20.80
CA SER A 1014 -29.26 -110.53 20.38
C SER A 1014 -30.43 -110.32 21.36
N ALA A 1015 -31.67 -110.34 20.86
CA ALA A 1015 -32.86 -110.25 21.73
C ALA A 1015 -32.91 -111.31 22.83
N SER A 1016 -32.26 -112.47 22.65
CA SER A 1016 -32.10 -113.49 23.69
C SER A 1016 -31.22 -113.04 24.87
N ASP A 1017 -30.26 -112.15 24.66
CA ASP A 1017 -29.38 -111.62 25.73
C ASP A 1017 -30.10 -110.55 26.57
N VAL A 1018 -31.05 -109.83 25.96
CA VAL A 1018 -31.88 -108.81 26.63
C VAL A 1018 -33.07 -109.44 27.37
N GLU A 1019 -33.69 -110.48 26.81
CA GLU A 1019 -34.76 -111.24 27.48
C GLU A 1019 -34.25 -112.05 28.68
N GLN A 1020 -32.99 -112.53 28.65
CA GLN A 1020 -32.37 -113.23 29.77
C GLN A 1020 -32.11 -112.32 30.98
N LEU A 1021 -31.86 -111.03 30.76
CA LEU A 1021 -31.65 -110.04 31.83
C LEU A 1021 -32.98 -109.57 32.45
N ALA A 1022 -34.05 -109.49 31.65
CA ALA A 1022 -35.39 -109.13 32.12
C ALA A 1022 -36.08 -110.27 32.91
N ALA A 1023 -35.72 -111.54 32.67
CA ALA A 1023 -36.34 -112.71 33.29
C ALA A 1023 -35.79 -113.08 34.70
N GLU A 1024 -34.70 -112.47 35.17
CA GLU A 1024 -34.10 -112.74 36.49
C GLU A 1024 -34.68 -111.90 37.64
N LEU A 1025 -35.66 -111.03 37.37
CA LEU A 1025 -36.30 -110.19 38.40
C LEU A 1025 -37.49 -110.91 39.07
N PRO A 1026 -37.43 -111.27 40.37
CA PRO A 1026 -38.61 -111.72 41.09
C PRO A 1026 -39.57 -110.55 41.37
N ALA A 1027 -40.86 -110.77 41.10
CA ALA A 1027 -41.94 -109.88 41.49
C ALA A 1027 -42.21 -109.94 43.01
N TYR A 1028 -41.89 -108.86 43.73
CA TYR A 1028 -42.49 -108.57 45.03
C TYR A 1028 -42.56 -107.06 45.32
N VAL A 1029 -43.78 -106.53 45.25
CA VAL A 1029 -44.43 -105.64 46.22
C VAL A 1029 -43.64 -104.42 46.75
N ILE A 1030 -44.05 -103.27 46.20
CA ILE A 1030 -44.16 -101.92 46.77
C ILE A 1030 -44.15 -101.86 48.31
N SER A 1031 -43.33 -100.98 48.91
CA SER A 1031 -43.59 -100.36 50.21
C SER A 1031 -42.57 -99.22 50.51
N PRO A 1032 -42.98 -98.16 51.21
CA PRO A 1032 -42.42 -96.81 51.10
C PRO A 1032 -41.21 -96.56 52.00
N GLU A 1033 -40.44 -95.53 51.66
CA GLU A 1033 -39.18 -95.03 52.27
C GLU A 1033 -37.87 -95.66 51.75
N VAL A 1034 -37.34 -95.10 50.65
CA VAL A 1034 -35.90 -95.02 50.32
C VAL A 1034 -35.71 -93.72 49.53
N THR A 1035 -35.47 -92.55 50.14
CA THR A 1035 -34.17 -92.02 50.62
C THR A 1035 -33.00 -92.22 49.65
N SER A 1036 -32.56 -91.13 49.03
CA SER A 1036 -31.17 -90.85 48.64
C SER A 1036 -30.46 -91.87 47.74
N ASP A 1037 -31.06 -92.31 46.63
CA ASP A 1037 -30.24 -92.92 45.58
C ASP A 1037 -30.57 -92.39 44.18
N THR A 1038 -29.49 -92.01 43.53
CA THR A 1038 -29.35 -91.35 42.24
C THR A 1038 -29.72 -92.28 41.10
N ASN A 1039 -30.78 -91.96 40.37
CA ASN A 1039 -31.04 -92.54 39.08
C ASN A 1039 -31.04 -91.41 38.04
N ALA A 1040 -29.85 -91.10 37.52
CA ALA A 1040 -29.71 -90.28 36.33
C ALA A 1040 -30.47 -90.94 35.17
N ILE A 1041 -31.23 -90.16 34.40
CA ILE A 1041 -31.86 -90.66 33.18
C ILE A 1041 -30.74 -90.93 32.19
N SER A 1042 -30.57 -92.19 31.78
CA SER A 1042 -29.56 -92.59 30.80
C SER A 1042 -30.26 -92.90 29.48
N ILE A 1043 -29.82 -92.25 28.40
CA ILE A 1043 -30.32 -92.52 27.05
C ILE A 1043 -29.27 -93.39 26.34
N GLN A 1044 -29.72 -94.51 25.78
CA GLN A 1044 -28.87 -95.42 25.00
C GLN A 1044 -29.51 -95.68 23.65
N ILE A 1045 -28.72 -95.58 22.59
CA ILE A 1045 -29.13 -95.96 21.24
C ILE A 1045 -28.84 -97.44 21.07
N VAL A 1046 -29.87 -98.23 20.78
CA VAL A 1046 -29.80 -99.69 20.57
C VAL A 1046 -30.69 -100.08 19.38
N ASP A 1047 -30.55 -101.30 18.87
CA ASP A 1047 -31.44 -101.83 17.83
C ASP A 1047 -32.56 -102.65 18.50
N LEU A 1048 -33.77 -102.11 18.58
CA LEU A 1048 -34.94 -102.73 19.21
C LEU A 1048 -35.66 -103.64 18.21
N GLN A 1049 -36.26 -104.74 18.68
CA GLN A 1049 -36.95 -105.66 17.76
C GLN A 1049 -38.35 -105.19 17.38
N GLY A 1050 -38.65 -105.27 16.08
CA GLY A 1050 -39.96 -104.97 15.51
C GLY A 1050 -40.11 -103.48 15.20
N ASN A 1051 -41.32 -102.94 15.40
CA ASN A 1051 -41.62 -101.53 15.12
C ASN A 1051 -41.56 -100.69 16.41
N GLN A 1052 -40.70 -101.04 17.37
CA GLN A 1052 -40.54 -100.29 18.63
C GLN A 1052 -39.58 -99.11 18.41
N LEU A 1053 -40.03 -97.89 18.71
CA LEU A 1053 -39.21 -96.69 18.55
C LEU A 1053 -38.35 -96.40 19.79
N ALA A 1054 -38.84 -96.77 20.96
CA ALA A 1054 -38.10 -96.70 22.22
C ALA A 1054 -38.69 -97.64 23.28
N LYS A 1055 -37.97 -97.80 24.39
CA LYS A 1055 -38.41 -98.54 25.58
C LYS A 1055 -37.73 -98.03 26.85
N THR A 1056 -38.51 -97.75 27.88
CA THR A 1056 -38.01 -97.40 29.22
C THR A 1056 -37.95 -98.61 30.15
N VAL A 1057 -36.82 -98.77 30.85
CA VAL A 1057 -36.64 -99.74 31.95
C VAL A 1057 -36.00 -99.03 33.14
N GLY A 1058 -36.78 -98.77 34.19
CA GLY A 1058 -36.31 -98.01 35.34
C GLY A 1058 -36.03 -96.55 34.95
N SER A 1059 -34.77 -96.14 35.02
CA SER A 1059 -34.30 -94.79 34.63
C SER A 1059 -33.47 -94.77 33.35
N VAL A 1060 -33.51 -95.85 32.56
CA VAL A 1060 -32.80 -95.92 31.28
C VAL A 1060 -33.82 -95.93 30.14
N ILE A 1061 -33.65 -95.00 29.20
CA ILE A 1061 -34.43 -94.89 27.96
C ILE A 1061 -33.58 -95.49 26.85
N TYR A 1062 -34.08 -96.56 26.24
CA TYR A 1062 -33.48 -97.18 25.07
C TYR A 1062 -34.19 -96.66 23.82
N ILE A 1063 -33.47 -96.00 22.92
CA ILE A 1063 -34.00 -95.47 21.66
C ILE A 1063 -33.52 -96.37 20.53
N ASP A 1064 -34.44 -96.71 19.63
CA ASP A 1064 -34.09 -97.46 18.44
C ASP A 1064 -33.14 -96.66 17.53
N GLN A 1065 -32.13 -97.32 16.95
CA GLN A 1065 -31.16 -96.66 16.06
C GLN A 1065 -31.81 -95.95 14.87
N ASP A 1066 -32.91 -96.50 14.33
CA ASP A 1066 -33.62 -95.91 13.19
C ASP A 1066 -34.42 -94.67 13.62
N ALA A 1067 -34.77 -94.56 14.91
CA ALA A 1067 -35.36 -93.36 15.49
C ALA A 1067 -34.31 -92.29 15.84
N ALA A 1068 -33.08 -92.69 16.21
CA ALA A 1068 -32.03 -91.78 16.67
C ALA A 1068 -31.27 -91.02 15.54
N GLY A 1069 -31.41 -91.45 14.29
CA GLY A 1069 -30.65 -90.94 13.14
C GLY A 1069 -31.15 -89.63 12.50
N TRP A 1070 -32.19 -88.99 13.02
CA TRP A 1070 -32.94 -87.96 12.27
C TRP A 1070 -33.01 -86.57 12.93
N GLY A 1071 -32.09 -86.24 13.84
CA GLY A 1071 -32.03 -84.93 14.49
C GLY A 1071 -33.09 -84.75 15.59
N TRP A 1072 -32.90 -83.74 16.44
CA TRP A 1072 -33.82 -83.41 17.55
C TRP A 1072 -35.15 -82.83 17.05
N TYR A 1073 -35.10 -82.25 15.85
CA TYR A 1073 -36.21 -81.80 15.05
C TYR A 1073 -35.99 -82.35 13.65
N VAL A 1074 -37.04 -82.90 13.05
CA VAL A 1074 -37.04 -83.13 11.60
C VAL A 1074 -37.45 -81.81 10.95
N ASP A 1075 -36.56 -80.82 11.00
CA ASP A 1075 -36.85 -79.45 10.55
C ASP A 1075 -35.56 -78.68 10.20
N LEU A 1076 -35.61 -77.83 9.16
CA LEU A 1076 -34.58 -76.83 8.82
C LEU A 1076 -34.85 -75.46 9.47
N THR A 1077 -36.01 -75.30 10.10
CA THR A 1077 -36.60 -74.07 10.63
C THR A 1077 -37.25 -74.35 12.00
N PRO A 1078 -36.45 -74.48 13.09
CA PRO A 1078 -36.91 -74.99 14.39
C PRO A 1078 -38.01 -74.17 15.11
N LEU A 1079 -38.50 -73.10 14.50
CA LEU A 1079 -39.36 -72.09 15.12
C LEU A 1079 -40.65 -71.83 14.36
N ASP A 1080 -40.81 -72.41 13.18
CA ASP A 1080 -42.07 -72.34 12.47
C ASP A 1080 -42.67 -73.75 12.40
N ALA A 1081 -43.84 -73.94 12.99
CA ALA A 1081 -44.59 -75.18 12.81
C ALA A 1081 -45.14 -75.30 11.38
N ALA A 1082 -44.72 -74.47 10.42
CA ALA A 1082 -45.16 -74.45 9.03
C ALA A 1082 -45.07 -75.80 8.30
N GLU A 1083 -44.11 -76.65 8.66
CA GLU A 1083 -44.04 -78.02 8.13
C GLU A 1083 -45.17 -78.91 8.67
N TYR A 1084 -45.85 -78.55 9.76
CA TYR A 1084 -46.91 -79.32 10.39
C TYR A 1084 -48.26 -78.58 10.37
N THR A 1085 -49.33 -79.34 10.19
CA THR A 1085 -50.71 -78.84 10.21
C THR A 1085 -51.44 -79.41 11.42
N VAL A 1086 -52.14 -78.54 12.15
CA VAL A 1086 -52.92 -78.96 13.33
C VAL A 1086 -54.08 -79.83 12.87
N SER A 1087 -54.11 -81.10 13.31
CA SER A 1087 -55.12 -82.07 12.89
C SER A 1087 -56.02 -82.48 14.06
N GLY A 1088 -57.03 -81.66 14.37
CA GLY A 1088 -58.13 -82.02 15.30
C GLY A 1088 -57.75 -82.19 16.79
N GLU A 1089 -58.77 -82.36 17.64
CA GLU A 1089 -58.66 -82.38 19.12
C GLU A 1089 -57.64 -83.43 19.63
N GLY A 1090 -56.72 -83.02 20.52
CA GLY A 1090 -55.79 -83.92 21.22
C GLY A 1090 -54.29 -83.58 21.19
N GLY A 1091 -53.87 -82.40 20.70
CA GLY A 1091 -52.46 -81.95 20.75
C GLY A 1091 -51.51 -82.59 19.72
N SER A 1092 -52.05 -83.20 18.66
CA SER A 1092 -51.27 -83.81 17.57
C SER A 1092 -51.11 -82.85 16.37
N GLN A 1093 -49.92 -82.85 15.77
CA GLN A 1093 -49.58 -82.08 14.57
C GLN A 1093 -49.04 -83.02 13.48
N LEU A 1094 -49.45 -82.81 12.22
CA LEU A 1094 -49.06 -83.67 11.08
C LEU A 1094 -48.27 -82.93 10.01
N ALA A 1095 -47.12 -83.48 9.64
CA ALA A 1095 -46.25 -82.97 8.60
C ALA A 1095 -46.97 -82.83 7.25
N ALA A 1096 -46.78 -81.72 6.56
CA ALA A 1096 -47.24 -81.46 5.21
C ALA A 1096 -46.61 -82.49 4.26
N THR A 1097 -47.39 -82.95 3.27
CA THR A 1097 -47.02 -84.09 2.40
C THR A 1097 -45.72 -83.93 1.59
N ASP A 1098 -45.23 -82.71 1.42
CA ASP A 1098 -44.02 -82.33 0.70
C ASP A 1098 -42.92 -81.77 1.62
N SER A 1099 -43.14 -81.77 2.94
CA SER A 1099 -42.14 -81.36 3.92
C SER A 1099 -41.04 -82.42 4.11
N PRO A 1100 -39.82 -82.01 4.46
CA PRO A 1100 -38.77 -82.90 4.98
C PRO A 1100 -39.23 -83.79 6.14
N ALA A 1101 -40.17 -83.32 6.96
CA ALA A 1101 -40.81 -84.07 8.04
C ALA A 1101 -41.73 -85.21 7.59
N ALA A 1102 -42.23 -85.18 6.35
CA ALA A 1102 -43.18 -86.17 5.83
C ALA A 1102 -42.59 -87.59 5.86
N GLY A 1103 -43.25 -88.50 6.58
CA GLY A 1103 -42.87 -89.91 6.63
C GLY A 1103 -41.70 -90.26 7.56
N ARG A 1104 -41.24 -89.32 8.41
CA ARG A 1104 -40.15 -89.54 9.38
C ARG A 1104 -40.67 -89.57 10.82
N ILE A 1105 -39.90 -90.14 11.75
CA ILE A 1105 -40.30 -90.20 13.17
C ILE A 1105 -39.80 -88.94 13.90
N ASP A 1106 -40.69 -88.26 14.62
CA ASP A 1106 -40.34 -87.14 15.50
C ASP A 1106 -39.72 -87.67 16.81
N LEU A 1107 -38.40 -87.56 16.92
CA LEU A 1107 -37.64 -88.10 18.05
C LEU A 1107 -37.99 -87.41 19.37
N LEU A 1108 -38.40 -86.14 19.33
CA LEU A 1108 -38.85 -85.39 20.50
C LEU A 1108 -40.09 -86.03 21.14
N SER A 1109 -41.11 -86.36 20.33
CA SER A 1109 -42.32 -87.02 20.81
C SER A 1109 -42.04 -88.39 21.41
N VAL A 1110 -41.11 -89.15 20.83
CA VAL A 1110 -40.65 -90.45 21.36
C VAL A 1110 -39.95 -90.27 22.71
N LEU A 1111 -39.06 -89.28 22.83
CA LEU A 1111 -38.37 -88.99 24.09
C LEU A 1111 -39.32 -88.55 25.22
N LEU A 1112 -40.28 -87.68 24.91
CA LEU A 1112 -41.27 -87.21 25.88
C LEU A 1112 -42.18 -88.34 26.36
N HIS A 1113 -42.57 -89.25 25.46
CA HIS A 1113 -43.32 -90.46 25.80
C HIS A 1113 -42.57 -91.34 26.82
N GLU A 1114 -41.29 -91.61 26.56
CA GLU A 1114 -40.46 -92.45 27.42
C GLU A 1114 -40.15 -91.80 28.77
N LEU A 1115 -39.97 -90.47 28.79
CA LEU A 1115 -39.85 -89.71 30.04
C LEU A 1115 -41.12 -89.83 30.90
N GLY A 1116 -42.30 -89.95 30.29
CA GLY A 1116 -43.53 -90.24 31.01
C GLY A 1116 -43.51 -91.61 31.71
N HIS A 1117 -42.96 -92.64 31.07
CA HIS A 1117 -42.76 -93.95 31.71
C HIS A 1117 -41.73 -93.90 32.85
N VAL A 1118 -40.65 -93.11 32.71
CA VAL A 1118 -39.70 -92.85 33.82
C VAL A 1118 -40.42 -92.22 35.01
N ALA A 1119 -41.38 -91.34 34.75
CA ALA A 1119 -42.19 -90.70 35.77
C ALA A 1119 -43.41 -91.53 36.23
N ALA A 1120 -43.48 -92.80 35.83
CA ALA A 1120 -44.54 -93.76 36.17
C ALA A 1120 -45.95 -93.38 35.68
N LEU A 1121 -46.05 -92.70 34.53
CA LEU A 1121 -47.32 -92.49 33.82
C LEU A 1121 -47.68 -93.74 33.01
N ASP A 1122 -48.94 -94.17 33.12
CA ASP A 1122 -49.49 -95.21 32.25
C ASP A 1122 -49.81 -94.64 30.86
N HIS A 1123 -49.82 -95.51 29.84
CA HIS A 1123 -50.28 -95.13 28.51
C HIS A 1123 -51.69 -94.53 28.51
N SER A 1124 -51.89 -93.51 27.67
CA SER A 1124 -53.20 -92.88 27.42
C SER A 1124 -53.69 -93.14 25.99
N ASP A 1125 -54.97 -92.88 25.76
CA ASP A 1125 -55.58 -92.96 24.41
C ASP A 1125 -55.31 -91.70 23.58
N GLU A 1126 -54.96 -90.57 24.21
CA GLU A 1126 -54.69 -89.25 23.60
C GLU A 1126 -53.44 -88.58 24.21
N GLY A 1127 -52.79 -87.65 23.49
CA GLY A 1127 -51.59 -86.93 23.94
C GLY A 1127 -50.27 -87.71 23.84
N VAL A 1128 -49.20 -87.20 24.49
CA VAL A 1128 -47.83 -87.74 24.35
C VAL A 1128 -47.68 -89.17 24.90
N MET A 1129 -48.54 -89.60 25.82
CA MET A 1129 -48.54 -90.96 26.38
C MET A 1129 -49.30 -91.99 25.52
N ARG A 1130 -49.67 -91.65 24.28
CA ARG A 1130 -50.25 -92.59 23.30
C ARG A 1130 -49.30 -93.73 22.99
N ARG A 1131 -49.86 -94.94 22.87
CA ARG A 1131 -49.09 -96.17 22.55
C ARG A 1131 -48.41 -96.17 21.17
N THR A 1132 -48.78 -95.27 20.29
CA THR A 1132 -48.34 -95.23 18.89
C THR A 1132 -48.27 -93.80 18.38
N ILE A 1133 -47.28 -93.52 17.53
CA ILE A 1133 -47.10 -92.27 16.79
C ILE A 1133 -46.97 -92.57 15.29
N LEU A 1134 -47.57 -91.76 14.43
CA LEU A 1134 -47.48 -91.89 12.98
C LEU A 1134 -46.18 -91.24 12.46
N PRO A 1135 -45.59 -91.73 11.35
CA PRO A 1135 -44.54 -91.00 10.66
C PRO A 1135 -45.05 -89.64 10.16
N GLY A 1136 -44.34 -88.57 10.48
CA GLY A 1136 -44.73 -87.19 10.27
C GLY A 1136 -45.66 -86.63 11.36
N GLU A 1137 -45.97 -87.38 12.41
CA GLU A 1137 -46.78 -86.90 13.54
C GLU A 1137 -45.88 -86.42 14.68
N ARG A 1138 -46.26 -85.29 15.28
CA ARG A 1138 -45.67 -84.73 16.50
C ARG A 1138 -46.75 -84.63 17.59
N LEU A 1139 -46.42 -85.04 18.81
CA LEU A 1139 -47.33 -85.04 19.97
C LEU A 1139 -46.85 -84.03 21.02
N VAL A 1140 -47.62 -82.96 21.24
CA VAL A 1140 -47.35 -81.90 22.24
C VAL A 1140 -48.65 -81.59 23.00
N ASP A 1141 -48.63 -81.61 24.34
CA ASP A 1141 -49.85 -81.40 25.14
C ASP A 1141 -50.38 -79.95 25.01
N GLY A 1142 -51.68 -79.82 24.80
CA GLY A 1142 -52.30 -78.64 24.17
C GLY A 1142 -52.86 -77.63 25.15
N GLU A 1143 -52.12 -76.55 25.40
CA GLU A 1143 -52.67 -75.22 25.73
C GLU A 1143 -51.63 -74.15 25.37
N ILE A 1144 -51.26 -74.00 24.09
CA ILE A 1144 -50.58 -72.78 23.64
C ILE A 1144 -51.24 -72.24 22.36
N GLU A 1145 -51.76 -71.02 22.52
CA GLU A 1145 -52.63 -70.26 21.64
C GLU A 1145 -51.87 -69.67 20.43
N SER A 1146 -52.33 -69.97 19.23
CA SER A 1146 -52.54 -69.01 18.12
C SER A 1146 -53.21 -69.83 16.98
N LEU A 1147 -54.21 -69.31 16.28
CA LEU A 1147 -53.99 -68.56 15.05
C LEU A 1147 -55.32 -67.93 14.59
N ASP A 1148 -55.14 -66.83 13.88
CA ASP A 1148 -56.10 -65.77 13.55
C ASP A 1148 -57.27 -66.17 12.63
N GLU A 1149 -58.34 -65.37 12.72
CA GLU A 1149 -59.48 -65.14 11.81
C GLU A 1149 -59.88 -66.16 10.70
N THR A 1150 -61.00 -66.86 10.95
CA THR A 1150 -62.15 -67.15 10.04
C THR A 1150 -62.03 -67.80 8.63
N PHE A 1151 -62.71 -68.97 8.52
CA PHE A 1151 -63.58 -69.52 7.42
C PHE A 1151 -62.92 -70.16 6.16
N TYR A 1152 -63.38 -71.28 5.54
CA TYR A 1152 -64.67 -71.99 5.44
C TYR A 1152 -64.49 -73.50 5.03
N ILE A 1153 -65.16 -74.41 5.76
CA ILE A 1153 -65.92 -75.65 5.40
C ILE A 1153 -65.36 -76.75 4.44
N ALA A 1154 -65.08 -77.91 5.07
CA ALA A 1154 -65.52 -79.30 4.86
C ALA A 1154 -65.61 -79.97 3.47
N ALA A 1155 -64.92 -81.11 3.33
CA ALA A 1155 -65.55 -82.44 3.20
C ALA A 1155 -64.54 -83.57 3.49
N VAL A 1156 -65.07 -84.62 4.13
CA VAL A 1156 -64.47 -85.86 4.67
C VAL A 1156 -64.24 -86.89 3.55
N ASP A 1157 -63.17 -87.73 3.60
CA ASP A 1157 -63.29 -89.21 3.59
C ASP A 1157 -61.97 -90.00 3.83
N GLN A 1158 -61.90 -90.63 5.00
CA GLN A 1158 -61.40 -91.97 5.40
C GLN A 1158 -59.98 -92.50 5.06
N PHE A 1159 -59.19 -92.53 6.14
CA PHE A 1159 -58.14 -93.50 6.47
C PHE A 1159 -58.73 -94.89 6.74
N PHE A 1160 -57.89 -95.92 6.55
CA PHE A 1160 -58.04 -97.32 6.97
C PHE A 1160 -59.14 -97.60 8.02
N SER A 1161 -60.25 -98.16 7.58
CA SER A 1161 -60.91 -99.22 8.34
C SER A 1161 -60.11 -100.52 8.07
N ASP A 1162 -60.08 -101.49 8.96
CA ASP A 1162 -61.28 -102.26 9.24
C ASP A 1162 -61.42 -102.59 10.71
N ASP A 1163 -62.65 -102.43 11.19
CA ASP A 1163 -63.19 -103.22 12.29
C ASP A 1163 -63.02 -104.72 11.96
N ASP A 1164 -62.06 -105.39 12.62
CA ASP A 1164 -62.19 -106.65 13.40
C ASP A 1164 -60.83 -107.21 13.82
#